data_AF-A0A2A6C2S2-F1
#
_entry.id   AF-A0A2A6C2S2-F1
#
_cell.length_a   1.000
_cell.length_b   1.000
_cell.length_c   1.000
_cell.angle_alpha   90.00
_cell.angle_beta   90.00
_cell.angle_gamma   90.00
#
_symmetry.space_group_name_H-M   'P 1'
#
loop_
_entity.id
_entity.type
_entity.pdbx_description
1 polymer ?
#
loop_
_entity_poly.entity_id
_entity_poly.type
_entity_poly.pdbx_seq_one_letter_code
_entity_poly.pdbx_strand_id
1 'polypeptide(L)'
;MYQCNFLLGQEITTPTETTTSTSLTMTTMIDPCATDTTGVCTCDANWQGANCDQTTIINRTLSTTPSCYQLPASLNTIANVTSDQTNTVEKCQAIMVADETNEFYVLSGALCYVGKVNGLTQSVDISSCSDVCLGNWREKCAGNGFGLLYHFIYTYDPNACTVTPSLCNADKNQGYCIDELAANSCVCAPGWKGANCDTSAPCTSQTIEPRRRMRLLFFVLGPFLLAESYKILVYNSKYSHSHSTFLGQIADTLVDAGHNVTSFLPIIVSTVRDGTEKSKKIYVQPDPVIKEFYDNQRQVNFFGIGMFNPAVSYLVGSMFANDFLRTCKRVIEEPGLIERLKDEHFDVYITENFDICGIALAHAIAPKAVIGSSSTFLFGSHFAEFGVEAAVSYRPSLVSSNVEVHSVVSRFWNVYAEIFSRLTFWYQRHVVNNLMKEHFGEHYPTIAEQASNVAYVLTNSEPLSETAAPTSARVINLPDIGTKTAKPLDEYWEGILNTRERTILLSFGSVAKSSMLPQESKQGILRAIARFPDITFIWKYEVDDEFSKEASKVENVVLTKWMPQVDILNHKNLALFITHGGMGSTRETGLRGVPGLFIPIFFDQPRNAGMAEFNGLGRVYDKFALHDDLKLSVMIREVLDNKKYRENAQRLSKMLAKKPFTSKELLIKHVEFAAEFGPSAALRPQSVDMNFVEYHNLDLFFIFLFISTASLYFSLIIGLILNALLIYVIRRFSKSSVGTYKTLLEIFAAFDIFLSILHKVAKPGAIIVGTTFGCVTNTPLESREITTFYCACFTIPFALMNIHFLYRFWCIRSPQLIARFSDYKFVAMIAMFPIGEFVVTEYEKKYGRMLKDGWIVMNYWVSKGELMFAPYPETFRLLTHNDKY
;
A
#
# COMPACT_ATOMS: atom_id res chain seq x y z
N MET A 1 -31.54 23.44 -1.84
CA MET A 1 -31.70 22.63 -3.06
C MET A 1 -32.18 23.58 -4.16
N TYR A 2 -31.30 23.98 -5.08
CA TYR A 2 -31.69 24.60 -6.35
C TYR A 2 -30.84 23.95 -7.44
N GLN A 3 -31.52 23.56 -8.53
CA GLN A 3 -31.05 22.90 -9.75
C GLN A 3 -30.79 21.38 -9.70
N CYS A 4 -31.86 20.60 -9.78
CA CYS A 4 -31.92 19.46 -10.68
C CYS A 4 -33.01 19.74 -11.72
N ASN A 5 -32.60 20.02 -12.96
CA ASN A 5 -33.51 20.05 -14.11
C ASN A 5 -33.86 18.61 -14.48
N PHE A 6 -35.15 18.29 -14.47
CA PHE A 6 -35.70 17.12 -15.15
C PHE A 6 -36.33 17.60 -16.46
N LEU A 7 -35.78 17.16 -17.58
CA LEU A 7 -36.49 17.01 -18.84
C LEU A 7 -37.07 15.59 -18.84
N LEU A 8 -38.39 15.47 -18.77
CA LEU A 8 -39.11 14.24 -19.11
C LEU A 8 -39.58 14.35 -20.56
N GLY A 9 -39.40 13.26 -21.32
CA GLY A 9 -39.95 13.14 -22.66
C GLY A 9 -39.50 11.90 -23.40
N GLN A 10 -39.81 10.70 -22.88
CA GLN A 10 -40.40 9.63 -23.69
C GLN A 10 -40.98 8.53 -22.80
N GLU A 11 -42.28 8.30 -22.99
CA GLU A 11 -43.09 7.25 -22.39
C GLU A 11 -42.63 5.88 -22.89
N ILE A 12 -42.50 4.91 -21.99
CA ILE A 12 -42.71 3.50 -22.33
C ILE A 12 -43.92 3.03 -21.52
N THR A 13 -45.01 2.85 -22.25
CA THR A 13 -46.20 2.12 -21.88
C THR A 13 -45.85 0.65 -21.64
N THR A 14 -46.18 0.13 -20.45
CA THR A 14 -46.32 -1.31 -20.24
C THR A 14 -47.78 -1.71 -20.48
N PRO A 15 -48.08 -2.72 -21.32
CA PRO A 15 -49.37 -3.40 -21.27
C PRO A 15 -49.33 -4.48 -20.18
N THR A 16 -50.29 -4.39 -19.25
CA THR A 16 -50.71 -5.48 -18.36
C THR A 16 -51.81 -6.32 -19.02
N GLU A 17 -51.87 -7.60 -18.61
CA GLU A 17 -52.99 -8.57 -18.80
C GLU A 17 -53.15 -9.14 -20.23
N THR A 18 -53.42 -10.43 -20.51
CA THR A 18 -54.02 -11.53 -19.75
C THR A 18 -53.87 -12.83 -20.56
N THR A 19 -53.72 -13.96 -19.86
CA THR A 19 -54.22 -15.32 -20.17
C THR A 19 -53.97 -16.04 -21.51
N THR A 20 -53.47 -17.27 -21.33
CA THR A 20 -53.87 -18.55 -21.95
C THR A 20 -53.30 -19.02 -23.29
N SER A 21 -52.83 -20.27 -23.21
CA SER A 21 -52.93 -21.36 -24.18
C SER A 21 -51.72 -21.63 -25.09
N THR A 22 -51.04 -22.73 -24.74
CA THR A 22 -50.66 -23.84 -25.63
C THR A 22 -50.02 -23.57 -26.99
N SER A 23 -48.80 -24.11 -27.08
CA SER A 23 -48.28 -24.97 -28.15
C SER A 23 -47.58 -24.37 -29.37
N LEU A 24 -46.42 -24.99 -29.62
CA LEU A 24 -45.88 -25.38 -30.92
C LEU A 24 -45.14 -24.36 -31.82
N THR A 25 -43.89 -24.74 -32.09
CA THR A 25 -43.11 -24.66 -33.36
C THR A 25 -42.45 -23.35 -33.82
N MET A 26 -41.11 -23.44 -33.85
CA MET A 26 -40.12 -23.07 -34.87
C MET A 26 -40.41 -22.04 -35.99
N THR A 27 -39.31 -21.40 -36.39
CA THR A 27 -39.01 -20.58 -37.60
C THR A 27 -39.57 -19.14 -37.57
N THR A 28 -38.82 -18.06 -37.79
CA THR A 28 -37.64 -17.79 -38.64
C THR A 28 -36.76 -16.64 -38.09
N MET A 29 -35.45 -16.72 -38.34
CA MET A 29 -34.45 -15.66 -38.16
C MET A 29 -34.70 -14.47 -39.10
N ILE A 30 -34.47 -13.24 -38.60
CA ILE A 30 -33.94 -12.11 -39.40
C ILE A 30 -32.86 -11.42 -38.56
N ASP A 31 -31.73 -11.21 -39.21
CA ASP A 31 -30.38 -10.89 -38.76
C ASP A 31 -30.15 -9.35 -38.72
N PRO A 32 -29.59 -8.76 -37.65
CA PRO A 32 -29.11 -7.39 -37.67
C PRO A 32 -27.60 -7.32 -37.93
N CYS A 33 -27.09 -8.08 -38.90
CA CYS A 33 -25.81 -7.81 -39.56
C CYS A 33 -26.06 -7.28 -40.97
N ALA A 34 -26.62 -6.07 -41.06
CA ALA A 34 -26.60 -5.32 -42.31
C ALA A 34 -26.03 -3.92 -42.01
N THR A 35 -24.94 -3.61 -42.72
CA THR A 35 -24.25 -2.32 -42.84
C THR A 35 -23.20 -1.94 -41.78
N ASP A 36 -21.94 -2.19 -42.15
CA ASP A 36 -20.73 -1.39 -41.89
C ASP A 36 -20.48 -0.83 -40.49
N THR A 37 -20.16 -1.70 -39.53
CA THR A 37 -19.44 -1.30 -38.32
C THR A 37 -18.29 -2.25 -38.02
N THR A 38 -17.05 -1.75 -38.08
CA THR A 38 -15.83 -2.46 -37.69
C THR A 38 -15.64 -2.39 -36.17
N GLY A 39 -15.74 -3.55 -35.49
CA GLY A 39 -15.36 -3.71 -34.08
C GLY A 39 -14.10 -4.59 -33.95
N VAL A 40 -13.25 -4.32 -32.95
CA VAL A 40 -12.07 -5.14 -32.63
C VAL A 40 -12.38 -6.01 -31.41
N CYS A 41 -12.19 -7.33 -31.54
CA CYS A 41 -12.30 -8.28 -30.42
C CYS A 41 -10.91 -8.56 -29.82
N THR A 42 -10.79 -8.55 -28.49
CA THR A 42 -9.57 -8.92 -27.76
C THR A 42 -9.74 -10.28 -27.06
N CYS A 43 -8.78 -11.20 -27.23
CA CYS A 43 -8.73 -12.49 -26.51
C CYS A 43 -8.46 -12.23 -24.99
N ASP A 44 -9.19 -12.93 -24.12
CA ASP A 44 -9.04 -12.84 -22.66
C ASP A 44 -7.75 -13.54 -22.17
N ALA A 45 -7.22 -13.14 -21.01
CA ALA A 45 -5.86 -13.40 -20.54
C ALA A 45 -5.53 -14.88 -20.23
N ASN A 46 -6.49 -15.80 -20.34
CA ASN A 46 -6.33 -17.21 -19.98
C ASN A 46 -6.20 -18.19 -21.17
N TRP A 47 -6.02 -17.71 -22.41
CA TRP A 47 -5.83 -18.57 -23.59
C TRP A 47 -4.46 -18.28 -24.26
N GLN A 48 -3.59 -19.30 -24.36
CA GLN A 48 -2.29 -19.20 -25.05
C GLN A 48 -2.07 -20.36 -26.03
N GLY A 49 -1.42 -20.06 -27.16
CA GLY A 49 -1.11 -21.01 -28.23
C GLY A 49 -2.19 -21.10 -29.31
N ALA A 50 -2.07 -22.08 -30.20
CA ALA A 50 -2.81 -22.28 -31.47
C ALA A 50 -4.37 -22.30 -31.40
N ASN A 51 -4.96 -21.92 -30.26
CA ASN A 51 -6.39 -21.79 -30.00
C ASN A 51 -6.91 -20.33 -30.01
N CYS A 52 -6.07 -19.30 -30.24
CA CYS A 52 -6.52 -17.95 -30.63
C CYS A 52 -6.08 -17.74 -32.10
N ASP A 53 -6.69 -18.51 -33.02
CA ASP A 53 -6.56 -18.33 -34.46
C ASP A 53 -7.67 -17.40 -34.96
N GLN A 54 -7.29 -16.24 -35.48
CA GLN A 54 -8.21 -15.20 -35.96
C GLN A 54 -8.71 -15.45 -37.40
N THR A 55 -8.46 -16.61 -38.01
CA THR A 55 -8.79 -16.83 -39.43
C THR A 55 -9.84 -17.88 -39.76
N THR A 56 -10.50 -18.50 -38.76
CA THR A 56 -11.55 -19.49 -39.07
C THR A 56 -12.74 -19.44 -38.09
N ILE A 57 -13.82 -18.74 -38.48
CA ILE A 57 -15.13 -18.84 -37.80
C ILE A 57 -16.19 -19.19 -38.86
N ILE A 58 -16.44 -20.48 -39.06
CA ILE A 58 -17.77 -20.97 -39.42
C ILE A 58 -18.02 -22.23 -38.58
N ASN A 59 -19.06 -22.17 -37.74
CA ASN A 59 -19.66 -23.23 -36.93
C ASN A 59 -18.96 -23.62 -35.62
N ARG A 60 -19.42 -23.04 -34.50
CA ARG A 60 -19.84 -23.81 -33.30
C ARG A 60 -20.65 -22.93 -32.33
N THR A 61 -21.67 -23.55 -31.75
CA THR A 61 -22.79 -22.99 -31.00
C THR A 61 -22.53 -22.92 -29.49
N LEU A 62 -23.11 -21.90 -28.85
CA LEU A 62 -23.54 -21.79 -27.43
C LEU A 62 -22.46 -21.91 -26.33
N SER A 63 -22.02 -20.78 -25.77
CA SER A 63 -22.55 -20.22 -24.51
C SER A 63 -21.63 -19.10 -24.00
N THR A 64 -22.22 -18.12 -23.30
CA THR A 64 -21.62 -16.96 -22.62
C THR A 64 -21.25 -15.75 -23.49
N THR A 65 -21.95 -14.65 -23.20
CA THR A 65 -21.91 -13.32 -23.83
C THR A 65 -20.66 -12.53 -23.45
N PRO A 66 -19.89 -11.97 -24.40
CA PRO A 66 -18.91 -10.91 -24.14
C PRO A 66 -19.62 -9.54 -24.09
N SER A 67 -19.19 -8.68 -23.18
CA SER A 67 -19.69 -7.30 -23.03
C SER A 67 -19.04 -6.38 -24.06
N CYS A 68 -19.81 -5.88 -25.03
CA CYS A 68 -19.36 -4.81 -25.94
C CYS A 68 -19.54 -3.44 -25.27
N TYR A 69 -18.48 -2.62 -25.24
CA TYR A 69 -18.58 -1.21 -24.88
C TYR A 69 -18.81 -0.36 -26.13
N GLN A 70 -19.78 0.55 -26.07
CA GLN A 70 -20.08 1.52 -27.12
C GLN A 70 -19.19 2.76 -26.92
N LEU A 71 -18.43 3.16 -27.94
CA LEU A 71 -17.70 4.45 -27.93
C LEU A 71 -18.68 5.61 -28.20
N PRO A 72 -18.52 6.78 -27.55
CA PRO A 72 -19.36 7.96 -27.81
C PRO A 72 -19.11 8.53 -29.22
N ALA A 73 -20.18 9.01 -29.85
CA ALA A 73 -20.24 9.51 -31.23
C ALA A 73 -19.52 10.84 -31.51
N SER A 74 -18.47 11.20 -30.78
CA SER A 74 -17.76 12.49 -30.94
C SER A 74 -16.43 12.42 -31.70
N LEU A 75 -16.15 11.33 -32.41
CA LEU A 75 -14.92 11.16 -33.21
C LEU A 75 -15.19 10.68 -34.64
N ASN A 76 -16.35 11.04 -35.19
CA ASN A 76 -16.64 10.88 -36.62
C ASN A 76 -16.35 12.17 -37.36
N THR A 77 -15.08 12.39 -37.71
CA THR A 77 -14.68 13.17 -38.89
C THR A 77 -13.16 13.10 -39.02
N ILE A 78 -12.68 12.15 -39.83
CA ILE A 78 -11.80 12.36 -40.99
C ILE A 78 -11.68 10.98 -41.63
N ALA A 79 -12.42 10.82 -42.72
CA ALA A 79 -12.33 9.69 -43.61
C ALA A 79 -11.14 9.88 -44.57
N ASN A 80 -10.62 8.76 -45.05
CA ASN A 80 -9.71 8.57 -46.18
C ASN A 80 -8.23 8.87 -45.95
N VAL A 81 -7.42 7.82 -45.69
CA VAL A 81 -6.40 7.37 -46.64
C VAL A 81 -6.28 5.85 -46.59
N THR A 82 -6.21 5.27 -47.78
CA THR A 82 -6.24 3.87 -48.21
C THR A 82 -5.07 3.01 -47.73
N SER A 83 -5.36 1.73 -47.52
CA SER A 83 -4.40 0.64 -47.31
C SER A 83 -3.58 0.36 -48.57
N ASP A 84 -2.25 0.39 -48.46
CA ASP A 84 -1.40 -0.57 -49.17
C ASP A 84 -0.10 -0.84 -48.40
N GLN A 85 0.11 -2.13 -48.12
CA GLN A 85 1.36 -2.87 -47.90
C GLN A 85 2.41 -2.41 -46.86
N THR A 86 2.46 -3.21 -45.77
CA THR A 86 3.67 -3.80 -45.16
C THR A 86 5.03 -3.34 -45.67
N ASN A 87 5.81 -2.64 -44.82
CA ASN A 87 7.23 -2.91 -44.53
C ASN A 87 7.78 -1.99 -43.41
N THR A 88 8.01 -2.60 -42.25
CA THR A 88 9.12 -2.40 -41.29
C THR A 88 10.05 -1.17 -41.43
N VAL A 89 10.07 -0.35 -40.37
CA VAL A 89 11.28 0.23 -39.73
C VAL A 89 11.02 0.26 -38.21
N GLU A 90 11.09 -0.86 -37.49
CA GLU A 90 12.34 -1.24 -36.81
C GLU A 90 13.57 -0.46 -37.31
N LYS A 91 13.95 0.57 -36.54
CA LYS A 91 15.30 1.15 -36.33
C LYS A 91 15.22 2.65 -36.07
N CYS A 92 14.90 3.01 -34.84
CA CYS A 92 15.54 4.14 -34.18
C CYS A 92 15.83 3.70 -32.73
N GLN A 93 16.98 3.05 -32.56
CA GLN A 93 17.67 3.03 -31.27
C GLN A 93 18.14 4.46 -31.02
N ALA A 94 17.36 5.26 -30.30
CA ALA A 94 17.82 6.53 -29.77
C ALA A 94 18.42 6.28 -28.39
N ILE A 95 19.71 6.56 -28.22
CA ILE A 95 20.36 6.57 -26.91
C ILE A 95 20.00 7.91 -26.27
N MET A 96 19.20 7.88 -25.21
CA MET A 96 18.99 9.05 -24.36
C MET A 96 20.15 9.14 -23.37
N VAL A 97 21.00 10.14 -23.54
CA VAL A 97 21.99 10.54 -22.53
C VAL A 97 21.53 11.86 -21.95
N ALA A 98 21.25 11.87 -20.65
CA ALA A 98 20.97 13.09 -19.90
C ALA A 98 22.29 13.55 -19.25
N ASP A 99 22.57 14.84 -19.33
CA ASP A 99 23.58 15.46 -18.47
C ASP A 99 22.93 16.03 -17.20
N GLU A 100 23.75 16.58 -16.31
CA GLU A 100 23.35 17.11 -15.00
C GLU A 100 22.40 18.32 -15.07
N THR A 101 22.02 18.79 -16.27
CA THR A 101 21.21 19.99 -16.50
C THR A 101 19.83 19.74 -17.11
N ASN A 102 19.39 18.48 -17.26
CA ASN A 102 18.09 18.07 -17.82
C ASN A 102 17.83 18.47 -19.29
N GLU A 103 18.88 18.54 -20.12
CA GLU A 103 18.76 18.54 -21.59
C GLU A 103 18.80 17.10 -22.14
N PHE A 104 18.01 16.82 -23.18
CA PHE A 104 17.98 15.53 -23.86
C PHE A 104 18.40 15.68 -25.31
N TYR A 105 19.24 14.75 -25.78
CA TYR A 105 19.73 14.70 -27.14
C TYR A 105 19.09 13.53 -27.88
N VAL A 106 18.52 13.79 -29.06
CA VAL A 106 17.95 12.74 -29.93
C VAL A 106 18.76 12.67 -31.21
N LEU A 107 19.44 11.54 -31.39
CA LEU A 107 20.17 11.19 -32.60
C LEU A 107 19.29 10.31 -33.48
N SER A 108 18.92 10.84 -34.65
CA SER A 108 18.21 10.10 -35.69
C SER A 108 18.92 10.33 -37.02
N GLY A 109 19.70 9.34 -37.46
CA GLY A 109 20.55 9.47 -38.65
C GLY A 109 21.65 10.53 -38.47
N ALA A 110 21.81 11.41 -39.47
CA ALA A 110 22.86 12.45 -39.51
C ALA A 110 22.46 13.80 -38.88
N LEU A 111 21.31 13.88 -38.19
CA LEU A 111 20.79 15.11 -37.59
C LEU A 111 20.78 14.97 -36.05
N CYS A 112 21.31 15.98 -35.37
CA CYS A 112 21.42 16.06 -33.92
C CYS A 112 20.34 17.06 -33.43
N TYR A 113 19.37 16.61 -32.63
CA TYR A 113 18.33 17.48 -32.06
C TYR A 113 18.54 17.66 -30.56
N VAL A 114 18.53 18.91 -30.10
CA VAL A 114 18.61 19.27 -28.68
C VAL A 114 17.22 19.70 -28.21
N GLY A 115 16.74 19.08 -27.13
CA GLY A 115 15.49 19.44 -26.47
C GLY A 115 15.73 19.73 -24.99
N LYS A 116 15.15 20.83 -24.49
CA LYS A 116 15.20 21.18 -23.06
C LYS A 116 13.80 21.11 -22.47
N VAL A 117 13.65 20.42 -21.33
CA VAL A 117 12.38 20.37 -20.62
C VAL A 117 12.25 21.61 -19.75
N ASN A 118 11.56 22.63 -20.26
CA ASN A 118 11.06 23.72 -19.43
C ASN A 118 9.54 23.55 -19.29
N GLY A 119 9.05 23.61 -18.04
CA GLY A 119 7.72 23.16 -17.66
C GLY A 119 6.54 23.77 -18.44
N LEU A 120 5.48 22.95 -18.51
CA LEU A 120 4.04 23.24 -18.66
C LEU A 120 3.60 24.52 -19.39
N THR A 121 3.01 24.34 -20.57
CA THR A 121 2.00 25.26 -21.12
C THR A 121 0.92 24.49 -21.88
N GLN A 122 -0.33 24.59 -21.42
CA GLN A 122 -1.53 24.13 -22.12
C GLN A 122 -1.99 25.18 -23.16
N SER A 123 -2.87 24.76 -24.07
CA SER A 123 -3.29 25.39 -25.33
C SER A 123 -3.79 26.85 -25.29
N VAL A 124 -3.41 27.65 -26.29
CA VAL A 124 -4.06 28.92 -26.68
C VAL A 124 -4.31 28.92 -28.18
N ASP A 125 -5.54 29.27 -28.59
CA ASP A 125 -5.96 29.52 -29.97
C ASP A 125 -5.35 30.84 -30.48
N ILE A 126 -4.48 30.75 -31.50
CA ILE A 126 -3.65 31.84 -32.03
C ILE A 126 -4.34 32.61 -33.18
N SER A 127 -5.61 32.34 -33.50
CA SER A 127 -6.26 33.01 -34.63
C SER A 127 -6.56 34.51 -34.45
N SER A 128 -6.16 35.16 -33.35
CA SER A 128 -6.55 36.56 -33.06
C SER A 128 -5.52 37.47 -32.36
N CYS A 129 -4.21 37.30 -32.57
CA CYS A 129 -3.23 38.31 -32.13
C CYS A 129 -2.18 38.61 -33.21
N SER A 130 -2.46 39.66 -33.99
CA SER A 130 -1.49 40.40 -34.79
C SER A 130 -0.76 41.42 -33.92
N ASP A 131 0.56 41.40 -34.01
CA ASP A 131 1.53 42.42 -33.57
C ASP A 131 1.83 42.65 -32.07
N VAL A 132 3.11 42.40 -31.77
CA VAL A 132 4.09 43.07 -30.90
C VAL A 132 3.60 43.98 -29.75
N CYS A 133 3.88 43.59 -28.51
CA CYS A 133 4.58 44.37 -27.44
C CYS A 133 4.55 43.54 -26.12
N LEU A 134 5.68 43.13 -25.55
CA LEU A 134 6.52 43.88 -24.60
C LEU A 134 5.78 44.47 -23.39
N GLY A 135 5.93 43.83 -22.23
CA GLY A 135 6.08 44.52 -20.94
C GLY A 135 4.95 44.41 -19.91
N ASN A 136 5.33 43.85 -18.76
CA ASN A 136 4.79 44.01 -17.39
C ASN A 136 3.48 43.31 -16.95
N TRP A 137 3.63 42.62 -15.82
CA TRP A 137 2.65 41.83 -15.11
C TRP A 137 1.75 42.68 -14.21
N ARG A 138 0.44 42.59 -14.42
CA ARG A 138 -0.63 42.43 -13.40
C ARG A 138 -1.99 42.67 -14.05
N GLU A 139 -2.79 41.62 -14.25
CA GLU A 139 -4.23 41.59 -13.95
C GLU A 139 -4.85 40.21 -14.22
N LYS A 140 -5.95 39.92 -13.50
CA LYS A 140 -6.61 38.62 -13.31
C LYS A 140 -7.37 38.12 -14.55
N CYS A 141 -7.37 36.80 -14.78
CA CYS A 141 -8.48 36.09 -15.41
C CYS A 141 -8.95 34.93 -14.52
N ALA A 142 -10.25 34.87 -14.26
CA ALA A 142 -10.95 33.83 -13.52
C ALA A 142 -11.56 32.81 -14.49
N GLY A 143 -11.60 31.51 -14.13
CA GLY A 143 -12.36 30.49 -14.86
C GLY A 143 -11.82 29.07 -14.71
N ASN A 144 -12.71 28.12 -14.46
CA ASN A 144 -12.46 26.74 -14.04
C ASN A 144 -11.98 25.77 -15.16
N GLY A 145 -11.02 24.89 -14.83
CA GLY A 145 -10.92 23.51 -15.38
C GLY A 145 -9.79 23.18 -16.39
N PHE A 146 -9.17 22.01 -16.19
CA PHE A 146 -8.33 21.15 -17.08
C PHE A 146 -6.79 21.16 -16.96
N GLY A 147 -6.21 19.97 -17.23
CA GLY A 147 -4.88 19.48 -16.82
C GLY A 147 -3.74 19.54 -17.85
N LEU A 148 -2.59 18.94 -17.52
CA LEU A 148 -1.29 19.26 -18.13
C LEU A 148 -0.92 18.39 -19.36
N LEU A 149 -0.44 19.04 -20.43
CA LEU A 149 0.22 18.42 -21.60
C LEU A 149 1.63 19.02 -21.73
N TYR A 150 2.66 18.21 -21.98
CA TYR A 150 4.02 18.70 -22.22
C TYR A 150 4.28 18.83 -23.72
N HIS A 151 4.68 20.01 -24.17
CA HIS A 151 5.16 20.25 -25.53
C HIS A 151 6.70 20.30 -25.51
N PHE A 152 7.36 19.46 -26.31
CA PHE A 152 8.81 19.53 -26.53
C PHE A 152 9.08 20.43 -27.73
N ILE A 153 9.89 21.47 -27.55
CA ILE A 153 10.39 22.30 -28.65
C ILE A 153 11.77 21.75 -29.02
N TYR A 154 11.89 21.20 -30.23
CA TYR A 154 13.16 20.77 -30.79
C TYR A 154 13.78 21.93 -31.56
N THR A 155 15.03 22.24 -31.28
CA THR A 155 15.86 23.10 -32.13
C THR A 155 16.93 22.24 -32.78
N TYR A 156 17.05 22.36 -34.10
CA TYR A 156 18.14 21.74 -34.84
C TYR A 156 19.43 22.53 -34.58
N ASP A 157 20.39 21.90 -33.89
CA ASP A 157 21.72 22.47 -33.67
C ASP A 157 22.79 21.55 -34.28
N PRO A 158 23.37 21.91 -35.44
CA PRO A 158 24.37 21.10 -36.12
C PRO A 158 25.73 21.04 -35.39
N ASN A 159 25.98 21.84 -34.34
CA ASN A 159 27.28 21.88 -33.65
C ASN A 159 27.33 21.08 -32.33
N ALA A 160 26.20 20.54 -31.85
CA ALA A 160 26.12 19.86 -30.55
C ALA A 160 26.69 18.42 -30.51
N CYS A 161 27.09 17.86 -31.66
CA CYS A 161 27.59 16.49 -31.76
C CYS A 161 29.12 16.46 -31.98
N THR A 162 29.93 16.84 -30.97
CA THR A 162 31.40 16.72 -30.99
C THR A 162 31.91 15.67 -30.01
N VAL A 163 31.59 14.40 -30.25
CA VAL A 163 32.33 13.27 -29.68
C VAL A 163 32.89 12.46 -30.85
N THR A 164 34.17 12.66 -31.18
CA THR A 164 34.85 11.98 -32.29
C THR A 164 35.25 10.55 -31.91
N PRO A 165 34.84 9.51 -32.65
CA PRO A 165 35.31 8.13 -32.44
C PRO A 165 36.79 7.97 -32.83
N SER A 166 37.48 6.99 -32.22
CA SER A 166 38.88 6.66 -32.53
C SER A 166 39.06 6.15 -33.96
N LEU A 167 39.99 6.75 -34.71
CA LEU A 167 40.29 6.45 -36.11
C LEU A 167 41.13 5.17 -36.23
N CYS A 168 40.78 4.27 -37.17
CA CYS A 168 41.51 3.00 -37.33
C CYS A 168 42.80 3.12 -38.16
N ASN A 169 43.08 4.28 -38.76
CA ASN A 169 44.37 4.59 -39.39
C ASN A 169 44.59 6.12 -39.43
N ALA A 170 45.43 6.65 -38.55
CA ALA A 170 45.60 8.10 -38.39
C ALA A 170 46.26 8.77 -39.61
N ASP A 171 46.99 8.02 -40.43
CA ASP A 171 47.78 8.56 -41.55
C ASP A 171 47.01 8.59 -42.89
N LYS A 172 45.85 7.91 -42.98
CA LYS A 172 44.98 7.93 -44.16
C LYS A 172 43.52 8.12 -43.73
N ASN A 173 43.09 9.37 -43.80
CA ASN A 173 41.80 9.91 -43.37
C ASN A 173 40.58 8.94 -43.38
N GLN A 174 40.02 8.76 -42.18
CA GLN A 174 38.58 8.61 -41.88
C GLN A 174 37.91 7.22 -42.04
N GLY A 175 38.55 6.15 -41.57
CA GLY A 175 37.85 4.94 -41.12
C GLY A 175 37.64 4.95 -39.60
N TYR A 176 36.46 4.56 -39.12
CA TYR A 176 36.14 4.46 -37.69
C TYR A 176 35.85 3.01 -37.28
N CYS A 177 36.19 2.68 -36.03
CA CYS A 177 36.13 1.32 -35.54
C CYS A 177 34.74 1.08 -34.93
N ILE A 178 34.08 -0.01 -35.32
CA ILE A 178 32.77 -0.38 -34.80
C ILE A 178 32.89 -1.71 -34.05
N ASP A 179 32.27 -1.77 -32.88
CA ASP A 179 32.26 -2.97 -32.03
C ASP A 179 31.06 -3.83 -32.45
N GLU A 180 31.30 -4.78 -33.34
CA GLU A 180 30.33 -5.81 -33.68
C GLU A 180 30.68 -7.09 -32.91
N LEU A 181 29.75 -7.54 -32.08
CA LEU A 181 29.74 -8.76 -31.26
C LEU A 181 30.90 -9.74 -31.59
N ALA A 182 32.00 -9.54 -30.86
CA ALA A 182 33.19 -10.38 -30.74
C ALA A 182 34.38 -10.18 -31.73
N ALA A 183 34.39 -9.17 -32.60
CA ALA A 183 35.65 -8.68 -33.22
C ALA A 183 35.52 -7.25 -33.78
N ASN A 184 36.38 -6.33 -33.33
CA ASN A 184 36.42 -4.94 -33.81
C ASN A 184 36.74 -4.87 -35.32
N SER A 185 35.82 -4.36 -36.13
CA SER A 185 35.98 -4.21 -37.58
C SER A 185 36.07 -2.73 -38.00
N CYS A 186 36.92 -2.42 -38.99
CA CYS A 186 37.16 -1.06 -39.47
C CYS A 186 36.25 -0.76 -40.65
N VAL A 187 35.50 0.36 -40.59
CA VAL A 187 34.54 0.74 -41.64
C VAL A 187 34.75 2.18 -42.07
N CYS A 188 34.60 2.43 -43.38
CA CYS A 188 34.78 3.74 -44.00
C CYS A 188 33.66 4.71 -43.65
N ALA A 189 34.01 6.00 -43.52
CA ALA A 189 33.02 7.04 -43.33
C ALA A 189 32.01 7.13 -44.50
N PRO A 190 30.76 7.53 -44.21
CA PRO A 190 29.70 7.59 -45.22
C PRO A 190 30.10 8.52 -46.36
N GLY A 191 30.04 8.02 -47.61
CA GLY A 191 30.40 8.76 -48.82
C GLY A 191 31.73 8.36 -49.46
N TRP A 192 32.56 7.57 -48.78
CA TRP A 192 33.85 7.10 -49.30
C TRP A 192 33.79 5.59 -49.62
N LYS A 193 34.19 5.18 -50.83
CA LYS A 193 34.26 3.77 -51.26
C LYS A 193 35.52 3.50 -52.08
N GLY A 194 36.06 2.29 -51.98
CA GLY A 194 37.23 1.84 -52.73
C GLY A 194 38.56 2.33 -52.14
N ALA A 195 39.62 2.36 -52.95
CA ALA A 195 41.03 2.58 -52.57
C ALA A 195 41.37 3.84 -51.74
N ASN A 196 40.37 4.70 -51.49
CA ASN A 196 40.47 5.89 -50.65
C ASN A 196 40.17 5.64 -49.17
N CYS A 197 39.82 4.41 -48.79
CA CYS A 197 39.66 4.00 -47.40
C CYS A 197 40.15 2.55 -47.24
N ASP A 198 41.12 2.36 -46.34
CA ASP A 198 41.78 1.06 -46.11
C ASP A 198 41.17 0.39 -44.87
N THR A 199 40.29 -0.60 -45.10
CA THR A 199 39.60 -1.37 -44.05
C THR A 199 40.37 -2.62 -43.62
N SER A 200 41.58 -2.83 -44.15
CA SER A 200 42.38 -4.05 -43.87
C SER A 200 43.19 -3.97 -42.58
N ALA A 201 43.28 -2.79 -41.95
CA ALA A 201 43.97 -2.61 -40.68
C ALA A 201 43.09 -3.06 -39.49
N PRO A 202 43.56 -3.97 -38.62
CA PRO A 202 42.80 -4.36 -37.45
C PRO A 202 42.67 -3.20 -36.46
N CYS A 203 41.48 -3.03 -35.89
CA CYS A 203 41.19 -2.05 -34.86
C CYS A 203 41.94 -2.44 -33.56
N THR A 204 43.21 -2.06 -33.46
CA THR A 204 43.98 -2.25 -32.23
C THR A 204 43.31 -1.44 -31.14
N SER A 205 42.75 -2.13 -30.14
CA SER A 205 42.29 -1.49 -28.92
C SER A 205 43.45 -0.64 -28.39
N GLN A 206 43.29 0.68 -28.41
CA GLN A 206 44.21 1.56 -27.72
C GLN A 206 44.01 1.32 -26.23
N THR A 207 44.71 0.31 -25.72
CA THR A 207 45.32 0.43 -24.41
C THR A 207 46.09 1.73 -24.43
N ILE A 208 45.68 2.64 -23.55
CA ILE A 208 46.28 3.96 -23.39
C ILE A 208 47.74 3.71 -22.95
N GLU A 209 48.66 3.67 -23.91
CA GLU A 209 50.08 3.83 -23.61
C GLU A 209 50.32 5.30 -23.27
N PRO A 210 50.87 5.61 -22.08
CA PRO A 210 51.17 6.97 -21.70
C PRO A 210 52.30 7.49 -22.60
N ARG A 211 52.07 8.65 -23.24
CA ARG A 211 53.11 9.40 -23.95
C ARG A 211 54.38 9.46 -23.10
N ARG A 212 55.41 8.74 -23.53
CA ARG A 212 56.79 8.86 -23.04
C ARG A 212 57.30 10.28 -23.31
N ARG A 213 57.10 11.18 -22.34
CA ARG A 213 58.09 12.19 -21.97
C ARG A 213 58.03 12.37 -20.45
N MET A 214 59.20 12.25 -19.82
CA MET A 214 59.42 12.37 -18.37
C MET A 214 59.05 11.16 -17.48
N ARG A 215 59.50 9.95 -17.86
CA ARG A 215 59.67 8.85 -16.90
C ARG A 215 61.00 9.02 -16.18
N LEU A 216 60.99 9.65 -15.00
CA LEU A 216 61.92 9.29 -13.91
C LEU A 216 61.50 9.78 -12.50
N LEU A 217 60.36 10.47 -12.32
CA LEU A 217 59.94 10.97 -10.99
C LEU A 217 58.62 10.42 -10.45
N PHE A 218 57.79 9.73 -11.25
CA PHE A 218 56.48 9.23 -10.80
C PHE A 218 56.49 7.83 -10.17
N PHE A 219 57.61 7.11 -10.18
CA PHE A 219 57.70 5.75 -9.63
C PHE A 219 57.86 5.68 -8.10
N VAL A 220 57.87 6.83 -7.41
CA VAL A 220 58.03 6.89 -5.94
C VAL A 220 56.73 7.34 -5.22
N LEU A 221 55.71 7.82 -5.95
CA LEU A 221 54.45 8.32 -5.36
C LEU A 221 53.20 7.47 -5.72
N GLY A 222 53.40 6.34 -6.42
CA GLY A 222 52.34 5.49 -6.98
C GLY A 222 51.85 4.32 -6.12
N PRO A 223 51.80 4.41 -4.78
CA PRO A 223 50.75 3.74 -4.03
C PRO A 223 50.23 4.61 -2.88
N PHE A 224 49.67 5.77 -3.19
CA PHE A 224 48.70 6.44 -2.30
C PHE A 224 47.42 6.69 -3.10
N LEU A 225 46.80 5.63 -3.59
CA LEU A 225 45.33 5.64 -3.65
C LEU A 225 44.91 5.61 -2.19
N LEU A 226 44.66 6.81 -1.63
CA LEU A 226 43.99 6.95 -0.34
C LEU A 226 42.63 6.28 -0.51
N ALA A 227 42.51 5.00 -0.17
CA ALA A 227 41.22 4.42 0.11
C ALA A 227 40.69 5.22 1.31
N GLU A 228 39.72 6.10 1.08
CA GLU A 228 39.11 6.87 2.15
C GLU A 228 38.44 5.89 3.12
N SER A 229 39.09 5.71 4.28
CA SER A 229 38.64 4.78 5.30
C SER A 229 37.80 5.57 6.31
N TYR A 230 36.49 5.41 6.24
CA TYR A 230 35.59 5.98 7.23
C TYR A 230 35.70 5.27 8.58
N LYS A 231 35.49 6.02 9.65
CA LYS A 231 35.44 5.53 11.02
C LYS A 231 33.98 5.28 11.41
N ILE A 232 33.64 4.02 11.60
CA ILE A 232 32.24 3.59 11.74
C ILE A 232 32.05 2.94 13.10
N LEU A 233 31.03 3.39 13.84
CA LEU A 233 30.58 2.79 15.08
C LEU A 233 29.30 1.97 14.82
N VAL A 234 29.28 0.71 15.25
CA VAL A 234 28.09 -0.15 15.17
C VAL A 234 27.63 -0.52 16.58
N TYR A 235 26.49 0.01 17.00
CA TYR A 235 25.83 -0.43 18.24
C TYR A 235 25.21 -1.80 18.00
N ASN A 236 25.68 -2.81 18.73
CA ASN A 236 25.31 -4.21 18.54
C ASN A 236 25.12 -4.90 19.89
N SER A 237 23.96 -4.70 20.52
CA SER A 237 23.67 -5.27 21.83
C SER A 237 23.47 -6.79 21.76
N LYS A 238 24.05 -7.49 22.74
CA LYS A 238 24.06 -8.96 22.80
C LYS A 238 22.86 -9.48 23.58
N TYR A 239 21.67 -9.42 22.97
CA TYR A 239 20.44 -9.98 23.55
C TYR A 239 19.85 -11.15 22.76
N SER A 240 20.11 -11.22 21.47
CA SER A 240 19.66 -12.32 20.60
C SER A 240 20.68 -12.61 19.51
N HIS A 241 20.82 -13.89 19.15
CA HIS A 241 21.73 -14.34 18.09
C HIS A 241 21.39 -13.74 16.72
N SER A 242 20.11 -13.58 16.37
CA SER A 242 19.71 -13.05 15.05
C SER A 242 20.12 -11.59 14.88
N HIS A 243 19.85 -10.77 15.89
CA HIS A 243 20.17 -9.35 15.90
C HIS A 243 21.67 -9.10 15.95
N SER A 244 22.36 -9.80 16.86
CA SER A 244 23.82 -9.68 16.96
C SER A 244 24.55 -10.09 15.69
N THR A 245 24.06 -11.15 15.04
CA THR A 245 24.62 -11.62 13.76
C THR A 245 24.34 -10.62 12.64
N PHE A 246 23.14 -10.06 12.51
CA PHE A 246 22.81 -9.10 11.46
C PHE A 246 23.71 -7.84 11.54
N LEU A 247 23.80 -7.23 12.71
CA LEU A 247 24.66 -6.06 12.94
C LEU A 247 26.15 -6.40 12.85
N GLY A 248 26.54 -7.58 13.32
CA GLY A 248 27.91 -8.08 13.19
C GLY A 248 28.32 -8.30 11.74
N GLN A 249 27.41 -8.78 10.90
CA GLN A 249 27.64 -8.96 9.46
C GLN A 249 27.71 -7.63 8.72
N ILE A 250 26.92 -6.62 9.13
CA ILE A 250 27.08 -5.24 8.67
C ILE A 250 28.49 -4.74 9.01
N ALA A 251 28.92 -4.90 10.26
CA ALA A 251 30.24 -4.48 10.71
C ALA A 251 31.37 -5.18 9.92
N ASP A 252 31.32 -6.50 9.80
CA ASP A 252 32.33 -7.29 9.07
C ASP A 252 32.38 -6.94 7.59
N THR A 253 31.23 -6.67 6.96
CA THR A 253 31.15 -6.27 5.56
C THR A 253 31.81 -4.91 5.33
N LEU A 254 31.68 -3.98 6.27
CA LEU A 254 32.31 -2.66 6.22
C LEU A 254 33.82 -2.73 6.52
N VAL A 255 34.25 -3.65 7.40
CA VAL A 255 35.69 -3.95 7.57
C VAL A 255 36.27 -4.49 6.26
N ASP A 256 35.58 -5.42 5.60
CA ASP A 256 35.99 -5.99 4.31
C ASP A 256 36.02 -4.96 3.18
N ALA A 257 35.30 -3.83 3.33
CA ALA A 257 35.35 -2.70 2.41
C ALA A 257 36.53 -1.75 2.69
N GLY A 258 37.30 -1.97 3.77
CA GLY A 258 38.47 -1.16 4.12
C GLY A 258 38.21 -0.06 5.15
N HIS A 259 37.03 -0.03 5.79
CA HIS A 259 36.69 0.97 6.80
C HIS A 259 37.17 0.58 8.21
N ASN A 260 37.41 1.58 9.06
CA ASN A 260 37.77 1.40 10.46
C ASN A 260 36.51 1.23 11.31
N VAL A 261 36.08 -0.02 11.50
CA VAL A 261 34.83 -0.34 12.19
C VAL A 261 35.06 -0.74 13.65
N THR A 262 34.29 -0.13 14.54
CA THR A 262 34.20 -0.50 15.96
C THR A 262 32.79 -0.94 16.29
N SER A 263 32.62 -2.13 16.86
CA SER A 263 31.36 -2.62 17.40
C SER A 263 31.28 -2.35 18.91
N PHE A 264 30.25 -1.60 19.29
CA PHE A 264 29.89 -1.36 20.67
C PHE A 264 28.86 -2.40 21.13
N LEU A 265 29.25 -3.23 22.09
CA LEU A 265 28.58 -4.47 22.49
C LEU A 265 28.12 -4.44 23.96
N PRO A 266 27.00 -3.76 24.28
CA PRO A 266 26.33 -3.96 25.57
C PRO A 266 25.85 -5.41 25.71
N ILE A 267 26.25 -6.08 26.79
CA ILE A 267 25.90 -7.47 27.05
C ILE A 267 24.59 -7.53 27.82
N ILE A 268 23.60 -8.27 27.30
CA ILE A 268 22.35 -8.60 28.02
C ILE A 268 22.35 -10.10 28.33
N VAL A 269 22.63 -10.92 27.32
CA VAL A 269 22.72 -12.37 27.42
C VAL A 269 24.16 -12.80 27.11
N SER A 270 24.86 -13.26 28.14
CA SER A 270 26.29 -13.65 28.09
C SER A 270 26.60 -14.74 27.06
N THR A 271 25.65 -15.65 26.82
CA THR A 271 25.79 -16.78 25.88
C THR A 271 25.59 -16.40 24.41
N VAL A 272 25.06 -15.22 24.13
CA VAL A 272 24.91 -14.72 22.76
C VAL A 272 26.30 -14.39 22.20
N ARG A 273 26.53 -14.74 20.93
CA ARG A 273 27.79 -14.44 20.23
C ARG A 273 27.84 -12.96 19.88
N ASP A 274 29.04 -12.44 19.66
CA ASP A 274 29.20 -11.03 19.25
C ASP A 274 28.62 -10.75 17.86
N GLY A 275 28.51 -11.79 17.03
CA GLY A 275 28.04 -11.70 15.64
C GLY A 275 29.07 -11.19 14.64
N THR A 276 30.02 -10.35 15.08
CA THR A 276 31.18 -9.88 14.31
C THR A 276 32.45 -10.67 14.64
N GLU A 277 33.21 -11.00 13.61
CA GLU A 277 34.53 -11.64 13.71
C GLU A 277 35.69 -10.67 13.43
N LYS A 278 35.44 -9.52 12.79
CA LYS A 278 36.49 -8.66 12.23
C LYS A 278 36.61 -7.27 12.86
N SER A 279 35.54 -6.72 13.43
CA SER A 279 35.56 -5.35 13.96
C SER A 279 36.28 -5.24 15.30
N LYS A 280 36.72 -4.02 15.65
CA LYS A 280 37.18 -3.70 17.02
C LYS A 280 36.00 -3.78 17.98
N LYS A 281 36.21 -4.19 19.23
CA LYS A 281 35.12 -4.50 20.16
C LYS A 281 35.22 -3.68 21.44
N ILE A 282 34.10 -3.06 21.83
CA ILE A 282 33.93 -2.38 23.12
C ILE A 282 32.81 -3.09 23.85
N TYR A 283 33.05 -3.62 25.05
CA TYR A 283 32.03 -4.33 25.83
C TYR A 283 31.55 -3.50 27.01
N VAL A 284 30.24 -3.54 27.27
CA VAL A 284 29.66 -3.13 28.55
C VAL A 284 29.06 -4.36 29.21
N GLN A 285 29.46 -4.61 30.46
CA GLN A 285 29.01 -5.78 31.22
C GLN A 285 27.51 -5.68 31.56
N PRO A 286 26.81 -6.82 31.67
CA PRO A 286 25.38 -6.83 31.93
C PRO A 286 25.06 -6.24 33.31
N ASP A 287 23.87 -5.65 33.44
CA ASP A 287 23.29 -5.31 34.74
C ASP A 287 23.21 -6.58 35.63
N PRO A 288 23.56 -6.51 36.93
CA PRO A 288 23.57 -7.68 37.80
C PRO A 288 22.25 -8.44 37.87
N VAL A 289 21.11 -7.73 37.83
CA VAL A 289 19.77 -8.34 37.89
C VAL A 289 19.46 -9.09 36.61
N ILE A 290 19.79 -8.50 35.45
CA ILE A 290 19.66 -9.14 34.14
C ILE A 290 20.56 -10.38 34.07
N LYS A 291 21.83 -10.22 34.49
CA LYS A 291 22.80 -11.32 34.51
C LYS A 291 22.27 -12.50 35.32
N GLU A 292 21.76 -12.25 36.53
CA GLU A 292 21.18 -13.30 37.38
C GLU A 292 19.97 -13.98 36.71
N PHE A 293 19.08 -13.22 36.07
CA PHE A 293 17.90 -13.77 35.39
C PHE A 293 18.28 -14.74 34.26
N TYR A 294 19.21 -14.34 33.38
CA TYR A 294 19.61 -15.14 32.22
C TYR A 294 20.60 -16.27 32.57
N ASP A 295 21.51 -16.07 33.54
CA ASP A 295 22.48 -17.10 33.96
C ASP A 295 21.79 -18.26 34.72
N ASN A 296 20.74 -17.97 35.49
CA ASN A 296 19.95 -19.00 36.18
C ASN A 296 19.01 -19.81 35.25
N GLN A 297 19.17 -19.68 33.94
CA GLN A 297 18.42 -20.39 32.90
C GLN A 297 16.89 -20.39 33.07
N ARG A 298 16.31 -19.32 33.64
CA ARG A 298 14.86 -19.09 33.61
C ARG A 298 14.44 -18.65 32.21
N GLN A 299 14.71 -19.49 31.20
CA GLN A 299 14.29 -19.24 29.83
C GLN A 299 12.77 -19.28 29.79
N VAL A 300 12.17 -18.19 29.29
CA VAL A 300 10.73 -18.12 29.09
C VAL A 300 10.34 -19.18 28.06
N ASN A 301 9.46 -20.11 28.44
CA ASN A 301 8.96 -21.12 27.52
C ASN A 301 7.87 -20.52 26.61
N PHE A 302 8.29 -20.01 25.46
CA PHE A 302 7.38 -19.41 24.47
C PHE A 302 6.44 -20.42 23.78
N PHE A 303 6.68 -21.74 23.89
CA PHE A 303 5.76 -22.73 23.31
C PHE A 303 4.41 -22.75 24.06
N GLY A 304 4.41 -22.49 25.37
CA GLY A 304 3.19 -22.43 26.19
C GLY A 304 2.44 -21.08 26.12
N ILE A 305 3.02 -20.06 25.47
CA ILE A 305 2.47 -18.69 25.47
C ILE A 305 1.71 -18.43 24.17
N GLY A 306 0.47 -17.96 24.26
CA GLY A 306 -0.38 -17.60 23.13
C GLY A 306 0.02 -16.30 22.43
N MET A 307 1.21 -16.25 21.81
CA MET A 307 1.77 -15.04 21.18
C MET A 307 0.99 -14.54 19.96
N PHE A 308 0.10 -15.35 19.40
CA PHE A 308 -0.87 -14.90 18.39
C PHE A 308 -1.89 -13.90 18.95
N ASN A 309 -2.04 -13.80 20.27
CA ASN A 309 -2.81 -12.74 20.91
C ASN A 309 -1.92 -11.49 21.11
N PRO A 310 -2.20 -10.36 20.42
CA PRO A 310 -1.41 -9.15 20.55
C PRO A 310 -1.25 -8.60 21.98
N ALA A 311 -2.23 -8.80 22.86
CA ALA A 311 -2.14 -8.36 24.25
C ALA A 311 -1.05 -9.13 25.03
N VAL A 312 -0.89 -10.42 24.76
CA VAL A 312 0.18 -11.23 25.36
C VAL A 312 1.54 -10.77 24.84
N SER A 313 1.62 -10.46 23.54
CA SER A 313 2.84 -9.92 22.93
C SER A 313 3.26 -8.57 23.55
N TYR A 314 2.31 -7.72 23.95
CA TYR A 314 2.62 -6.48 24.68
C TYR A 314 3.19 -6.72 26.08
N LEU A 315 2.66 -7.70 26.83
CA LEU A 315 3.20 -8.04 28.15
C LEU A 315 4.63 -8.55 28.05
N VAL A 316 4.89 -9.47 27.12
CA VAL A 316 6.25 -9.99 26.85
C VAL A 316 7.16 -8.86 26.36
N GLY A 317 6.70 -8.03 25.44
CA GLY A 317 7.46 -6.87 24.94
C GLY A 317 7.80 -5.86 26.03
N SER A 318 6.92 -5.66 27.00
CA SER A 318 7.17 -4.81 28.18
C SER A 318 8.27 -5.38 29.08
N MET A 319 8.44 -6.70 29.13
CA MET A 319 9.57 -7.33 29.84
C MET A 319 10.89 -6.99 29.14
N PHE A 320 10.97 -7.16 27.81
CA PHE A 320 12.16 -6.78 27.03
C PHE A 320 12.47 -5.28 27.14
N ALA A 321 11.44 -4.43 27.14
CA ALA A 321 11.64 -2.99 27.31
C ALA A 321 12.31 -2.64 28.65
N ASN A 322 12.00 -3.35 29.73
CA ASN A 322 12.65 -3.18 31.03
C ASN A 322 14.11 -3.68 31.03
N ASP A 323 14.40 -4.79 30.35
CA ASP A 323 15.77 -5.28 30.18
C ASP A 323 16.62 -4.28 29.38
N PHE A 324 16.08 -3.73 28.30
CA PHE A 324 16.75 -2.68 27.51
C PHE A 324 16.94 -1.40 28.32
N LEU A 325 15.95 -0.98 29.11
CA LEU A 325 16.06 0.20 29.98
C LEU A 325 17.21 0.06 30.98
N ARG A 326 17.28 -1.08 31.69
CA ARG A 326 18.36 -1.36 32.66
C ARG A 326 19.73 -1.40 31.98
N THR A 327 19.80 -2.04 30.83
CA THR A 327 21.04 -2.09 30.03
C THR A 327 21.46 -0.69 29.60
N CYS A 328 20.50 0.14 29.16
CA CYS A 328 20.77 1.52 28.77
C CYS A 328 21.28 2.35 29.93
N LYS A 329 20.66 2.21 31.11
CA LYS A 329 21.13 2.83 32.35
C LYS A 329 22.58 2.42 32.66
N ARG A 330 22.89 1.13 32.55
CA ARG A 330 24.26 0.62 32.77
C ARG A 330 25.26 1.21 31.79
N VAL A 331 24.86 1.42 30.53
CA VAL A 331 25.69 2.02 29.47
C VAL A 331 25.99 3.48 29.75
N ILE A 332 24.99 4.30 30.07
CA ILE A 332 25.20 5.74 30.33
C ILE A 332 25.97 5.98 31.64
N GLU A 333 25.87 5.07 32.61
CA GLU A 333 26.60 5.12 33.88
C GLU A 333 28.02 4.54 33.78
N GLU A 334 28.42 3.94 32.65
CA GLU A 334 29.77 3.40 32.48
C GLU A 334 30.81 4.54 32.45
N PRO A 335 31.76 4.60 33.41
CA PRO A 335 32.61 5.76 33.59
C PRO A 335 33.43 6.15 32.34
N GLY A 336 33.21 7.38 31.88
CA GLY A 336 33.93 7.97 30.75
C GLY A 336 33.64 7.33 29.39
N LEU A 337 32.64 6.43 29.28
CA LEU A 337 32.38 5.70 28.04
C LEU A 337 31.85 6.64 26.95
N ILE A 338 30.86 7.47 27.27
CA ILE A 338 30.20 8.35 26.30
C ILE A 338 31.19 9.42 25.80
N GLU A 339 32.00 9.98 26.71
CA GLU A 339 33.05 10.93 26.38
C GLU A 339 34.09 10.29 25.44
N ARG A 340 34.56 9.07 25.75
CA ARG A 340 35.46 8.33 24.85
C ARG A 340 34.85 8.11 23.48
N LEU A 341 33.58 7.68 23.40
CA LEU A 341 32.91 7.46 22.11
C LEU A 341 32.73 8.75 21.31
N LYS A 342 32.49 9.88 21.97
CA LYS A 342 32.38 11.20 21.36
C LYS A 342 33.73 11.70 20.84
N ASP A 343 34.79 11.54 21.63
CA ASP A 343 36.16 11.96 21.29
C ASP A 343 36.76 11.16 20.13
N GLU A 344 36.18 10.00 19.80
CA GLU A 344 36.57 9.21 18.63
C GLU A 344 36.11 9.86 17.30
N HIS A 345 35.15 10.79 17.31
CA HIS A 345 34.65 11.48 16.10
C HIS A 345 34.28 10.53 14.95
N PHE A 346 33.31 9.64 15.18
CA PHE A 346 32.83 8.69 14.16
C PHE A 346 32.11 9.39 13.00
N ASP A 347 32.41 8.96 11.77
CA ASP A 347 31.75 9.44 10.55
C ASP A 347 30.32 8.88 10.46
N VAL A 348 30.14 7.60 10.79
CA VAL A 348 28.84 6.94 10.77
C VAL A 348 28.62 6.15 12.04
N TYR A 349 27.43 6.30 12.60
CA TYR A 349 26.93 5.47 13.69
C TYR A 349 25.73 4.65 13.24
N ILE A 350 25.90 3.34 13.20
CA ILE A 350 24.84 2.39 12.85
C ILE A 350 24.25 1.81 14.13
N THR A 351 22.95 1.93 14.31
CA THR A 351 22.26 1.44 15.51
C THR A 351 20.90 0.84 15.17
N GLU A 352 20.52 -0.18 15.93
CA GLU A 352 19.22 -0.82 15.77
C GLU A 352 18.11 -0.05 16.47
N ASN A 353 16.90 -0.10 15.90
CA ASN A 353 15.68 0.51 16.45
C ASN A 353 14.84 -0.47 17.30
N PHE A 354 15.42 -1.62 17.68
CA PHE A 354 14.83 -2.60 18.60
C PHE A 354 15.34 -2.34 20.02
N ASP A 355 16.65 -2.35 20.26
CA ASP A 355 17.24 -1.80 21.48
C ASP A 355 17.40 -0.28 21.33
N ILE A 356 16.37 0.45 21.79
CA ILE A 356 16.26 1.89 21.53
C ILE A 356 17.34 2.74 22.23
N CYS A 357 18.12 2.15 23.13
CA CYS A 357 19.25 2.84 23.76
C CYS A 357 20.26 3.30 22.70
N GLY A 358 20.52 2.48 21.69
CA GLY A 358 21.50 2.83 20.66
C GLY A 358 21.12 4.11 19.91
N ILE A 359 19.84 4.29 19.54
CA ILE A 359 19.34 5.55 18.96
C ILE A 359 19.42 6.68 19.98
N ALA A 360 19.02 6.42 21.23
CA ALA A 360 19.02 7.43 22.28
C ALA A 360 20.41 8.06 22.51
N LEU A 361 21.47 7.27 22.37
CA LEU A 361 22.87 7.69 22.52
C LEU A 361 23.41 8.52 21.34
N ALA A 362 22.72 8.57 20.20
CA ALA A 362 23.24 9.21 19.00
C ALA A 362 23.54 10.70 19.21
N HIS A 363 22.66 11.43 19.93
CA HIS A 363 22.90 12.84 20.26
C HIS A 363 24.12 13.04 21.17
N ALA A 364 24.33 12.16 22.16
CA ALA A 364 25.47 12.27 23.08
C ALA A 364 26.82 11.92 22.40
N ILE A 365 26.83 10.90 21.54
CA ILE A 365 28.01 10.48 20.76
C ILE A 365 28.32 11.49 19.65
N ALA A 366 27.30 12.18 19.12
CA ALA A 366 27.41 13.21 18.08
C ALA A 366 28.23 12.78 16.84
N PRO A 367 27.91 11.64 16.19
CA PRO A 367 28.53 11.24 14.93
C PRO A 367 28.10 12.17 13.79
N LYS A 368 28.87 12.20 12.69
CA LYS A 368 28.50 13.00 11.50
C LYS A 368 27.18 12.50 10.87
N ALA A 369 26.98 11.19 10.81
CA ALA A 369 25.75 10.57 10.32
C ALA A 369 25.27 9.44 11.23
N VAL A 370 23.96 9.28 11.33
CA VAL A 370 23.32 8.15 12.02
C VAL A 370 22.56 7.32 10.99
N ILE A 371 22.72 6.01 11.04
CA ILE A 371 21.95 5.05 10.25
C ILE A 371 21.17 4.17 11.21
N GLY A 372 19.84 4.21 11.10
CA GLY A 372 18.98 3.28 11.82
C GLY A 372 19.03 1.89 11.18
N SER A 373 18.75 0.85 11.96
CA SER A 373 18.59 -0.49 11.42
C SER A 373 17.45 -1.25 12.09
N SER A 374 16.98 -2.30 11.41
CA SER A 374 16.06 -3.31 11.93
C SER A 374 16.51 -4.66 11.41
N SER A 375 16.80 -5.62 12.29
CA SER A 375 17.17 -6.99 11.89
C SER A 375 15.98 -7.79 11.30
N THR A 376 14.85 -7.13 11.07
CA THR A 376 13.60 -7.64 10.51
C THR A 376 13.01 -6.53 9.59
N PHE A 377 11.72 -6.24 9.66
CA PHE A 377 11.03 -5.18 8.91
C PHE A 377 10.79 -3.93 9.79
N LEU A 378 10.20 -2.88 9.21
CA LEU A 378 9.72 -1.71 9.97
C LEU A 378 8.42 -2.03 10.69
N PHE A 379 8.31 -1.69 11.96
CA PHE A 379 7.11 -1.97 12.78
C PHE A 379 6.83 -0.84 13.78
N GLY A 380 5.59 -0.76 14.25
CA GLY A 380 5.18 0.16 15.31
C GLY A 380 5.58 1.62 15.03
N SER A 381 6.33 2.22 15.97
CA SER A 381 6.76 3.62 15.87
C SER A 381 7.69 3.92 14.70
N HIS A 382 8.38 2.92 14.13
CA HIS A 382 9.32 3.13 13.01
C HIS A 382 8.64 3.79 11.81
N PHE A 383 7.37 3.47 11.56
CA PHE A 383 6.59 4.05 10.48
C PHE A 383 6.52 5.57 10.59
N ALA A 384 6.08 6.08 11.75
CA ALA A 384 6.00 7.51 12.00
C ALA A 384 7.40 8.16 12.06
N GLU A 385 8.36 7.50 12.73
CA GLU A 385 9.73 8.00 12.91
C GLU A 385 10.46 8.21 11.57
N PHE A 386 10.22 7.33 10.59
CA PHE A 386 10.87 7.40 9.28
C PHE A 386 10.00 8.00 8.16
N GLY A 387 8.79 8.46 8.50
CA GLY A 387 7.84 9.02 7.52
C GLY A 387 7.37 7.99 6.49
N VAL A 388 7.21 6.73 6.90
CA VAL A 388 6.71 5.63 6.08
C VAL A 388 5.29 5.29 6.53
N GLU A 389 4.35 5.23 5.59
CA GLU A 389 2.96 4.86 5.89
C GLU A 389 2.88 3.38 6.32
N ALA A 390 2.23 3.12 7.46
CA ALA A 390 2.10 1.76 8.00
C ALA A 390 1.17 0.88 7.14
N ALA A 391 0.23 1.49 6.42
CA ALA A 391 -0.68 0.80 5.49
C ALA A 391 -1.45 -0.38 6.12
N VAL A 392 -1.99 -0.16 7.33
CA VAL A 392 -2.60 -1.19 8.20
C VAL A 392 -3.78 -1.94 7.54
N SER A 393 -4.37 -1.40 6.47
CA SER A 393 -5.45 -2.04 5.74
C SER A 393 -5.01 -3.27 4.91
N TYR A 394 -3.73 -3.35 4.52
CA TYR A 394 -3.21 -4.45 3.69
C TYR A 394 -1.80 -4.93 4.06
N ARG A 395 -1.08 -4.21 4.91
CA ARG A 395 0.20 -4.69 5.46
C ARG A 395 -0.03 -5.40 6.79
N PRO A 396 0.37 -6.67 6.93
CA PRO A 396 0.20 -7.39 8.19
C PRO A 396 1.14 -6.82 9.27
N SER A 397 0.60 -6.63 10.48
CA SER A 397 1.34 -6.20 11.66
C SER A 397 2.24 -7.32 12.21
N LEU A 398 3.14 -6.98 13.14
CA LEU A 398 4.22 -7.83 13.65
C LEU A 398 3.79 -9.25 14.03
N VAL A 399 2.63 -9.37 14.67
CA VAL A 399 2.14 -10.64 15.26
C VAL A 399 0.94 -11.23 14.51
N SER A 400 0.60 -10.70 13.33
CA SER A 400 -0.52 -11.20 12.52
C SER A 400 -0.02 -12.17 11.45
N SER A 401 -0.50 -13.41 11.46
CA SER A 401 -0.31 -14.35 10.35
C SER A 401 -1.35 -14.22 9.24
N ASN A 402 -2.43 -13.48 9.49
CA ASN A 402 -3.52 -13.32 8.52
C ASN A 402 -3.20 -12.15 7.58
N VAL A 403 -2.99 -12.49 6.32
CA VAL A 403 -2.66 -11.57 5.22
C VAL A 403 -3.87 -11.22 4.35
N GLU A 404 -5.03 -11.82 4.59
CA GLU A 404 -6.23 -11.63 3.76
C GLU A 404 -6.85 -10.24 3.99
N VAL A 405 -6.89 -9.43 2.94
CA VAL A 405 -7.31 -8.02 3.01
C VAL A 405 -8.81 -7.82 2.79
N HIS A 406 -9.51 -8.80 2.19
CA HIS A 406 -10.94 -8.67 1.87
C HIS A 406 -11.86 -9.07 3.04
N SER A 407 -11.33 -9.76 4.04
CA SER A 407 -12.06 -10.09 5.27
C SER A 407 -12.05 -8.92 6.25
N VAL A 408 -13.23 -8.47 6.67
CA VAL A 408 -13.37 -7.45 7.73
C VAL A 408 -12.78 -7.94 9.05
N VAL A 409 -12.95 -9.23 9.36
CA VAL A 409 -12.41 -9.85 10.58
C VAL A 409 -10.88 -9.86 10.55
N SER A 410 -10.28 -10.22 9.42
CA SER A 410 -8.82 -10.21 9.26
C SER A 410 -8.25 -8.80 9.37
N ARG A 411 -8.89 -7.81 8.73
CA ARG A 411 -8.49 -6.40 8.86
C ARG A 411 -8.64 -5.86 10.28
N PHE A 412 -9.73 -6.20 10.97
CA PHE A 412 -9.92 -5.85 12.39
C PHE A 412 -8.80 -6.44 13.25
N TRP A 413 -8.49 -7.73 13.08
CA TRP A 413 -7.41 -8.37 13.82
C TRP A 413 -6.04 -7.74 13.54
N ASN A 414 -5.80 -7.33 12.29
CA ASN A 414 -4.58 -6.65 11.92
C ASN A 414 -4.44 -5.27 12.58
N VAL A 415 -5.52 -4.48 12.63
CA VAL A 415 -5.57 -3.21 13.36
C VAL A 415 -5.35 -3.43 14.86
N TYR A 416 -6.00 -4.45 15.44
CA TYR A 416 -5.81 -4.83 16.84
C TYR A 416 -4.35 -5.19 17.13
N ALA A 417 -3.71 -5.99 16.27
CA ALA A 417 -2.29 -6.32 16.37
C ALA A 417 -1.38 -5.09 16.28
N GLU A 418 -1.68 -4.16 15.37
CA GLU A 418 -0.91 -2.94 15.18
C GLU A 418 -0.98 -2.00 16.37
N ILE A 419 -2.15 -1.85 17.00
CA ILE A 419 -2.31 -1.03 18.22
C ILE A 419 -1.39 -1.54 19.33
N PHE A 420 -1.39 -2.85 19.59
CA PHE A 420 -0.53 -3.42 20.64
C PHE A 420 0.96 -3.39 20.28
N SER A 421 1.30 -3.54 18.99
CA SER A 421 2.67 -3.33 18.52
C SER A 421 3.12 -1.89 18.83
N ARG A 422 2.32 -0.89 18.46
CA ARG A 422 2.61 0.53 18.76
C ARG A 422 2.72 0.80 20.25
N LEU A 423 1.83 0.25 21.08
CA LEU A 423 1.89 0.41 22.54
C LEU A 423 3.19 -0.17 23.13
N THR A 424 3.61 -1.34 22.66
CA THR A 424 4.85 -2.00 23.10
C THR A 424 6.06 -1.10 22.83
N PHE A 425 6.17 -0.60 21.61
CA PHE A 425 7.30 0.21 21.19
C PHE A 425 7.26 1.64 21.72
N TRP A 426 6.05 2.20 21.92
CA TRP A 426 5.86 3.47 22.63
C TRP A 426 6.34 3.40 24.08
N TYR A 427 5.98 2.35 24.82
CA TYR A 427 6.42 2.18 26.21
C TYR A 427 7.94 2.17 26.32
N GLN A 428 8.61 1.42 25.45
CA GLN A 428 10.08 1.37 25.40
C GLN A 428 10.71 2.75 25.16
N ARG A 429 10.17 3.52 24.21
CA ARG A 429 10.64 4.88 23.91
C ARG A 429 10.38 5.83 25.06
N HIS A 430 9.22 5.71 25.69
CA HIS A 430 8.83 6.54 26.82
C HIS A 430 9.81 6.38 28.00
N VAL A 431 10.09 5.14 28.42
CA VAL A 431 10.97 4.90 29.57
C VAL A 431 12.41 5.31 29.30
N VAL A 432 12.93 5.08 28.08
CA VAL A 432 14.29 5.49 27.72
C VAL A 432 14.38 7.01 27.54
N ASN A 433 13.39 7.68 26.93
CA ASN A 433 13.37 9.15 26.87
C ASN A 433 13.44 9.78 28.26
N ASN A 434 12.68 9.25 29.23
CA ASN A 434 12.72 9.75 30.61
C ASN A 434 14.11 9.55 31.24
N LEU A 435 14.73 8.38 31.03
CA LEU A 435 16.09 8.10 31.51
C LEU A 435 17.12 9.08 30.90
N MET A 436 17.04 9.34 29.59
CA MET A 436 17.98 10.27 28.95
C MET A 436 17.80 11.70 29.45
N LYS A 437 16.56 12.14 29.70
CA LYS A 437 16.29 13.46 30.30
C LYS A 437 16.80 13.58 31.72
N GLU A 438 16.63 12.54 32.53
CA GLU A 438 17.15 12.49 33.90
C GLU A 438 18.69 12.62 33.91
N HIS A 439 19.38 11.97 32.97
CA HIS A 439 20.84 11.93 32.94
C HIS A 439 21.49 13.13 32.23
N PHE A 440 20.96 13.54 31.07
CA PHE A 440 21.55 14.58 30.21
C PHE A 440 20.82 15.93 30.26
N GLY A 441 19.67 16.00 30.95
CA GLY A 441 18.86 17.20 31.13
C GLY A 441 17.55 17.23 30.32
N GLU A 442 16.61 18.08 30.74
CA GLU A 442 15.24 18.15 30.21
C GLU A 442 15.14 18.43 28.70
N HIS A 443 16.15 19.08 28.12
CA HIS A 443 16.21 19.44 26.71
C HIS A 443 16.84 18.36 25.82
N TYR A 444 17.17 17.19 26.36
CA TYR A 444 17.70 16.09 25.55
C TYR A 444 16.66 15.65 24.50
N PRO A 445 17.03 15.53 23.21
CA PRO A 445 16.09 15.22 22.15
C PRO A 445 15.51 13.82 22.35
N THR A 446 14.21 13.72 22.09
CA THR A 446 13.50 12.45 22.13
C THR A 446 14.04 11.49 21.07
N ILE A 447 13.89 10.20 21.32
CA ILE A 447 14.21 9.15 20.37
C ILE A 447 13.53 9.40 19.01
N ALA A 448 12.27 9.86 18.99
CA ALA A 448 11.56 10.11 17.74
C ALA A 448 12.21 11.24 16.93
N GLU A 449 12.66 12.32 17.59
CA GLU A 449 13.39 13.42 16.94
C GLU A 449 14.73 12.92 16.39
N GLN A 450 15.48 12.13 17.16
CA GLN A 450 16.75 11.55 16.73
C GLN A 450 16.57 10.57 15.54
N ALA A 451 15.60 9.66 15.63
CA ALA A 451 15.27 8.70 14.60
C ALA A 451 14.78 9.39 13.30
N SER A 452 14.05 10.50 13.41
CA SER A 452 13.60 11.24 12.23
C SER A 452 14.72 11.81 11.37
N ASN A 453 15.89 12.04 11.97
CA ASN A 453 17.04 12.70 11.36
C ASN A 453 18.14 11.73 10.89
N VAL A 454 17.91 10.41 10.89
CA VAL A 454 18.89 9.44 10.36
C VAL A 454 19.12 9.61 8.85
N ALA A 455 20.29 9.26 8.33
CA ALA A 455 20.54 9.29 6.89
C ALA A 455 19.73 8.20 6.15
N TYR A 456 19.81 6.97 6.65
CA TYR A 456 19.13 5.79 6.11
C TYR A 456 18.61 4.88 7.22
N VAL A 457 17.75 3.95 6.83
CA VAL A 457 17.25 2.86 7.68
C VAL A 457 17.50 1.54 6.96
N LEU A 458 18.36 0.70 7.53
CA LEU A 458 18.68 -0.62 6.99
C LEU A 458 17.68 -1.66 7.53
N THR A 459 17.05 -2.45 6.68
CA THR A 459 16.12 -3.50 7.10
C THR A 459 16.57 -4.86 6.59
N ASN A 460 16.25 -5.93 7.30
CA ASN A 460 16.50 -7.31 6.86
C ASN A 460 15.31 -7.90 6.07
N SER A 461 14.40 -7.06 5.59
CA SER A 461 13.21 -7.49 4.84
C SER A 461 13.52 -7.73 3.36
N GLU A 462 12.84 -8.70 2.76
CA GLU A 462 12.98 -9.05 1.34
C GLU A 462 11.74 -8.60 0.55
N PRO A 463 11.84 -7.52 -0.26
CA PRO A 463 10.70 -7.03 -1.05
C PRO A 463 10.06 -8.08 -1.95
N LEU A 464 10.82 -9.06 -2.45
CA LEU A 464 10.30 -10.11 -3.34
C LEU A 464 9.50 -11.21 -2.62
N SER A 465 9.51 -11.22 -1.28
CA SER A 465 8.69 -12.13 -0.45
C SER A 465 7.71 -11.38 0.45
N GLU A 466 7.59 -10.07 0.28
CA GLU A 466 6.72 -9.19 1.06
C GLU A 466 5.52 -8.73 0.21
N THR A 467 4.47 -8.20 0.85
CA THR A 467 3.45 -7.45 0.11
C THR A 467 3.99 -6.10 -0.32
N ALA A 468 3.65 -5.66 -1.52
CA ALA A 468 3.98 -4.31 -1.97
C ALA A 468 3.31 -3.29 -1.04
N ALA A 469 4.10 -2.36 -0.51
CA ALA A 469 3.64 -1.29 0.36
C ALA A 469 4.45 -0.02 0.13
N PRO A 470 3.88 1.17 0.41
CA PRO A 470 4.60 2.43 0.39
C PRO A 470 5.85 2.35 1.25
N THR A 471 6.95 2.83 0.70
CA THR A 471 8.24 2.94 1.38
C THR A 471 8.93 4.22 0.95
N SER A 472 9.91 4.67 1.74
CA SER A 472 10.77 5.79 1.39
C SER A 472 12.08 5.29 0.80
N ALA A 473 12.74 6.13 -0.02
CA ALA A 473 14.11 5.93 -0.50
C ALA A 473 15.14 5.88 0.65
N ARG A 474 14.76 6.28 1.89
CA ARG A 474 15.59 6.09 3.10
C ARG A 474 15.67 4.63 3.56
N VAL A 475 14.71 3.79 3.16
CA VAL A 475 14.61 2.40 3.64
C VAL A 475 15.38 1.49 2.69
N ILE A 476 16.52 1.00 3.15
CA ILE A 476 17.40 0.14 2.36
C ILE A 476 17.27 -1.30 2.84
N ASN A 477 16.70 -2.14 1.99
CA ASN A 477 16.52 -3.55 2.28
C ASN A 477 17.84 -4.31 2.03
N LEU A 478 18.37 -4.92 3.09
CA LEU A 478 19.57 -5.74 3.11
C LEU A 478 19.27 -7.21 3.47
N PRO A 479 18.26 -7.86 2.85
CA PRO A 479 17.87 -9.22 3.23
C PRO A 479 19.05 -10.16 3.10
N ASP A 480 19.86 -9.95 2.06
CA ASP A 480 21.20 -10.42 1.72
C ASP A 480 22.29 -10.64 2.76
N ILE A 481 22.31 -9.76 3.77
CA ILE A 481 23.55 -9.50 4.47
C ILE A 481 24.02 -10.74 5.22
N GLY A 482 25.31 -11.03 5.06
CA GLY A 482 26.00 -12.21 5.57
C GLY A 482 25.30 -13.56 5.35
N THR A 483 24.55 -13.73 4.26
CA THR A 483 24.21 -15.09 3.84
C THR A 483 25.46 -15.89 3.56
N LYS A 484 25.48 -17.09 4.13
CA LYS A 484 26.55 -18.05 3.92
C LYS A 484 26.29 -18.79 2.62
N THR A 485 27.31 -18.81 1.76
CA THR A 485 27.37 -19.75 0.65
C THR A 485 27.40 -21.17 1.22
N ALA A 486 26.56 -22.05 0.68
CA ALA A 486 26.57 -23.44 1.10
C ALA A 486 27.93 -24.08 0.79
N LYS A 487 28.44 -24.85 1.75
CA LYS A 487 29.65 -25.65 1.63
C LYS A 487 29.28 -27.10 1.35
N PRO A 488 30.18 -27.89 0.74
CA PRO A 488 30.01 -29.34 0.67
C PRO A 488 29.83 -29.93 2.07
N LEU A 489 28.86 -30.84 2.20
CA LEU A 489 28.61 -31.56 3.43
C LEU A 489 29.71 -32.60 3.69
N ASP A 490 29.95 -32.92 4.96
CA ASP A 490 30.82 -34.05 5.33
C ASP A 490 30.14 -35.40 5.05
N GLU A 491 30.90 -36.49 5.11
CA GLU A 491 30.40 -37.85 4.84
C GLU A 491 29.25 -38.25 5.77
N TYR A 492 29.21 -37.73 6.99
CA TYR A 492 28.17 -38.03 7.96
C TYR A 492 26.82 -37.45 7.52
N TRP A 493 26.78 -36.15 7.21
CA TRP A 493 25.55 -35.51 6.75
C TRP A 493 25.12 -35.98 5.37
N GLU A 494 26.07 -36.20 4.46
CA GLU A 494 25.80 -36.75 3.13
C GLU A 494 25.20 -38.16 3.22
N GLY A 495 25.70 -39.01 4.14
CA GLY A 495 25.14 -40.34 4.39
C GLY A 495 23.70 -40.29 4.92
N ILE A 496 23.41 -39.40 5.88
CA ILE A 496 22.05 -39.22 6.41
C ILE A 496 21.09 -38.75 5.32
N LEU A 497 21.48 -37.72 4.56
CA LEU A 497 20.63 -37.11 3.53
C LEU A 497 20.39 -38.02 2.31
N ASN A 498 21.26 -39.01 2.08
CA ASN A 498 21.11 -40.02 1.03
C ASN A 498 20.53 -41.35 1.53
N THR A 499 20.21 -41.48 2.82
CA THR A 499 19.60 -42.70 3.37
C THR A 499 18.25 -43.03 2.70
N ARG A 500 17.50 -42.00 2.30
CA ARG A 500 16.19 -42.11 1.62
C ARG A 500 16.08 -41.05 0.54
N GLU A 501 15.12 -41.19 -0.39
CA GLU A 501 14.94 -40.25 -1.51
C GLU A 501 14.58 -38.83 -1.07
N ARG A 502 13.83 -38.71 0.04
CA ARG A 502 13.39 -37.42 0.59
C ARG A 502 13.85 -37.27 2.04
N THR A 503 14.33 -36.07 2.36
CA THR A 503 14.66 -35.65 3.72
C THR A 503 13.84 -34.43 4.13
N ILE A 504 13.47 -34.35 5.40
CA ILE A 504 12.80 -33.21 6.02
C ILE A 504 13.66 -32.71 7.18
N LEU A 505 13.91 -31.40 7.21
CA LEU A 505 14.58 -30.75 8.33
C LEU A 505 13.52 -30.17 9.27
N LEU A 506 13.67 -30.37 10.58
CA LEU A 506 12.83 -29.79 11.63
C LEU A 506 13.71 -28.99 12.60
N SER A 507 13.53 -27.67 12.63
CA SER A 507 14.31 -26.76 13.50
C SER A 507 13.50 -25.51 13.87
N PHE A 508 13.34 -25.25 15.17
CA PHE A 508 12.69 -24.03 15.68
C PHE A 508 13.69 -22.89 16.01
N GLY A 509 14.92 -22.99 15.50
CA GLY A 509 15.94 -21.96 15.68
C GLY A 509 16.78 -22.11 16.95
N SER A 510 17.40 -21.01 17.40
CA SER A 510 18.33 -21.01 18.56
C SER A 510 17.67 -20.65 19.88
N VAL A 511 16.57 -19.89 19.85
CA VAL A 511 15.86 -19.41 21.04
C VAL A 511 14.75 -20.37 21.46
N ALA A 512 13.89 -20.78 20.52
CA ALA A 512 12.87 -21.80 20.76
C ALA A 512 13.47 -23.21 20.63
N LYS A 513 14.05 -23.73 21.71
CA LYS A 513 14.63 -25.08 21.76
C LYS A 513 13.52 -26.14 21.71
N SER A 514 13.66 -27.17 20.86
CA SER A 514 12.69 -28.28 20.79
C SER A 514 12.54 -29.02 22.11
N SER A 515 13.58 -29.03 22.95
CA SER A 515 13.51 -29.61 24.29
C SER A 515 12.46 -28.95 25.20
N MET A 516 12.05 -27.71 24.92
CA MET A 516 11.03 -26.97 25.68
C MET A 516 9.59 -27.23 25.21
N LEU A 517 9.39 -28.01 24.13
CA LEU A 517 8.05 -28.40 23.71
C LEU A 517 7.32 -29.16 24.82
N PRO A 518 5.99 -28.98 24.96
CA PRO A 518 5.17 -29.86 25.80
C PRO A 518 5.36 -31.32 25.41
N GLN A 519 5.33 -32.23 26.38
CA GLN A 519 5.58 -33.65 26.13
C GLN A 519 4.60 -34.24 25.11
N GLU A 520 3.33 -33.85 25.16
CA GLU A 520 2.32 -34.27 24.19
C GLU A 520 2.65 -33.81 22.76
N SER A 521 3.18 -32.60 22.60
CA SER A 521 3.63 -32.08 21.30
C SER A 521 4.86 -32.83 20.78
N LYS A 522 5.83 -33.15 21.65
CA LYS A 522 7.00 -33.97 21.27
C LYS A 522 6.56 -35.34 20.75
N GLN A 523 5.64 -35.98 21.47
CA GLN A 523 5.10 -37.29 21.11
C GLN A 523 4.22 -37.23 19.85
N GLY A 524 3.42 -36.18 19.67
CA GLY A 524 2.65 -35.94 18.45
C GLY A 524 3.53 -35.80 17.22
N ILE A 525 4.62 -35.02 17.30
CA ILE A 525 5.62 -34.91 16.24
C ILE A 525 6.25 -36.27 15.93
N LEU A 526 6.66 -37.02 16.96
CA LEU A 526 7.31 -38.33 16.77
C LEU A 526 6.37 -39.34 16.09
N ARG A 527 5.09 -39.39 16.51
CA ARG A 527 4.06 -40.21 15.84
C ARG A 527 3.81 -39.79 14.40
N ALA A 528 3.81 -38.49 14.12
CA ALA A 528 3.68 -37.98 12.76
C ALA A 528 4.86 -38.42 11.89
N ILE A 529 6.10 -38.31 12.39
CA ILE A 529 7.31 -38.77 11.71
C ILE A 529 7.22 -40.27 11.36
N ALA A 530 6.77 -41.10 12.29
CA ALA A 530 6.65 -42.55 12.07
C ALA A 530 5.66 -42.94 10.95
N ARG A 531 4.76 -42.04 10.53
CA ARG A 531 3.83 -42.25 9.42
C ARG A 531 4.46 -42.05 8.03
N PHE A 532 5.74 -41.69 7.97
CA PHE A 532 6.51 -41.46 6.74
C PHE A 532 7.79 -42.32 6.72
N PRO A 533 7.68 -43.66 6.72
CA PRO A 533 8.84 -44.56 6.80
C PRO A 533 9.85 -44.36 5.66
N ASP A 534 9.40 -43.80 4.53
CA ASP A 534 10.18 -43.58 3.31
C ASP A 534 10.87 -42.20 3.28
N ILE A 535 10.77 -41.41 4.35
CA ILE A 535 11.34 -40.06 4.46
C ILE A 535 12.24 -39.98 5.70
N THR A 536 13.46 -39.48 5.53
CA THR A 536 14.37 -39.21 6.65
C THR A 536 14.03 -37.86 7.30
N PHE A 537 13.89 -37.82 8.62
CA PHE A 537 13.68 -36.58 9.37
C PHE A 537 14.94 -36.23 10.17
N ILE A 538 15.50 -35.05 9.93
CA ILE A 538 16.55 -34.48 10.77
C ILE A 538 15.88 -33.51 11.74
N TRP A 539 15.87 -33.83 13.03
CA TRP A 539 15.23 -32.99 14.05
C TRP A 539 16.26 -32.41 15.00
N LYS A 540 16.36 -31.07 15.02
CA LYS A 540 17.13 -30.35 16.03
C LYS A 540 16.53 -30.56 17.42
N TYR A 541 17.25 -31.23 18.31
CA TYR A 541 16.86 -31.47 19.69
C TYR A 541 18.06 -31.29 20.62
N GLU A 542 17.98 -30.36 21.56
CA GLU A 542 19.16 -29.79 22.23
C GLU A 542 19.67 -30.58 23.45
N VAL A 543 18.89 -31.53 23.98
CA VAL A 543 19.20 -32.22 25.25
C VAL A 543 19.09 -33.73 25.11
N ASP A 544 19.88 -34.48 25.88
CA ASP A 544 19.81 -35.94 25.93
C ASP A 544 18.94 -36.37 27.11
N ASP A 545 17.62 -36.37 26.93
CA ASP A 545 16.62 -36.76 27.94
C ASP A 545 15.94 -38.11 27.61
N GLU A 546 14.97 -38.53 28.43
CA GLU A 546 14.21 -39.77 28.20
C GLU A 546 13.50 -39.77 26.84
N PHE A 547 12.95 -38.62 26.42
CA PHE A 547 12.31 -38.48 25.12
C PHE A 547 13.32 -38.72 23.98
N SER A 548 14.51 -38.12 24.05
CA SER A 548 15.53 -38.31 23.01
C SER A 548 15.94 -39.79 22.84
N LYS A 549 16.01 -40.54 23.95
CA LYS A 549 16.31 -41.98 23.95
C LYS A 549 15.18 -42.82 23.35
N GLU A 550 13.93 -42.42 23.56
CA GLU A 550 12.77 -43.05 22.95
C GLU A 550 12.70 -42.75 21.45
N ALA A 551 12.79 -41.47 21.08
CA ALA A 551 12.72 -41.01 19.70
C ALA A 551 13.83 -41.61 18.82
N SER A 552 15.04 -41.82 19.36
CA SER A 552 16.15 -42.45 18.64
C SER A 552 15.90 -43.92 18.23
N LYS A 553 14.82 -44.55 18.73
CA LYS A 553 14.40 -45.90 18.31
C LYS A 553 13.57 -45.89 17.03
N VAL A 554 13.11 -44.72 16.57
CA VAL A 554 12.34 -44.57 15.34
C VAL A 554 13.32 -44.49 14.16
N GLU A 555 13.27 -45.46 13.24
CA GLU A 555 14.29 -45.65 12.19
C GLU A 555 14.44 -44.50 11.19
N ASN A 556 13.43 -43.64 11.07
CA ASN A 556 13.40 -42.55 10.10
C ASN A 556 13.60 -41.17 10.75
N VAL A 557 14.04 -41.10 12.02
CA VAL A 557 14.40 -39.84 12.68
C VAL A 557 15.87 -39.83 13.10
N VAL A 558 16.53 -38.70 12.85
CA VAL A 558 17.88 -38.39 13.33
C VAL A 558 17.79 -37.17 14.22
N LEU A 559 17.99 -37.37 15.52
CA LEU A 559 18.10 -36.27 16.47
C LEU A 559 19.50 -35.68 16.45
N THR A 560 19.59 -34.35 16.44
CA THR A 560 20.87 -33.64 16.52
C THR A 560 20.78 -32.38 17.35
N LYS A 561 21.83 -32.06 18.11
CA LYS A 561 21.92 -30.80 18.85
C LYS A 561 22.23 -29.61 17.94
N TRP A 562 22.96 -29.87 16.85
CA TRP A 562 23.39 -28.85 15.90
C TRP A 562 23.67 -29.45 14.52
N MET A 563 23.43 -28.68 13.47
CA MET A 563 23.63 -29.12 12.09
C MET A 563 24.12 -27.98 11.20
N PRO A 564 24.80 -28.27 10.08
CA PRO A 564 25.10 -27.30 9.04
C PRO A 564 23.81 -26.96 8.25
N GLN A 565 22.88 -26.23 8.88
CA GLN A 565 21.53 -25.97 8.36
C GLN A 565 21.56 -25.41 6.93
N VAL A 566 22.41 -24.41 6.67
CA VAL A 566 22.58 -23.79 5.35
C VAL A 566 22.94 -24.81 4.27
N ASP A 567 23.81 -25.77 4.59
CA ASP A 567 24.33 -26.76 3.66
C ASP A 567 23.29 -27.87 3.43
N ILE A 568 22.62 -28.30 4.49
CA ILE A 568 21.48 -29.23 4.43
C ILE A 568 20.33 -28.66 3.59
N LEU A 569 20.00 -27.38 3.80
CA LEU A 569 18.96 -26.69 3.01
C LEU A 569 19.31 -26.62 1.52
N ASN A 570 20.58 -26.72 1.16
CA ASN A 570 21.05 -26.70 -0.23
C ASN A 570 21.15 -28.11 -0.85
N HIS A 571 20.88 -29.16 -0.08
CA HIS A 571 20.99 -30.54 -0.55
C HIS A 571 19.80 -30.95 -1.42
N LYS A 572 20.06 -31.69 -2.51
CA LYS A 572 19.06 -32.08 -3.52
C LYS A 572 17.89 -32.91 -2.97
N ASN A 573 18.15 -33.76 -1.97
CA ASN A 573 17.13 -34.63 -1.37
C ASN A 573 16.30 -33.92 -0.28
N LEU A 574 16.64 -32.68 0.09
CA LEU A 574 15.81 -31.96 1.06
C LEU A 574 14.52 -31.49 0.38
N ALA A 575 13.41 -32.07 0.84
CA ALA A 575 12.09 -31.86 0.28
C ALA A 575 11.28 -30.77 1.01
N LEU A 576 11.46 -30.64 2.33
CA LEU A 576 10.68 -29.72 3.17
C LEU A 576 11.52 -29.23 4.35
N PHE A 577 11.33 -27.97 4.73
CA PHE A 577 11.81 -27.42 5.99
C PHE A 577 10.64 -27.10 6.94
N ILE A 578 10.52 -27.84 8.04
CA ILE A 578 9.61 -27.51 9.13
C ILE A 578 10.33 -26.55 10.08
N THR A 579 9.84 -25.32 10.17
CA THR A 579 10.53 -24.23 10.86
C THR A 579 9.58 -23.35 11.65
N HIS A 580 10.10 -22.70 12.69
CA HIS A 580 9.37 -21.65 13.40
C HIS A 580 9.02 -20.39 12.57
N GLY A 581 9.59 -20.22 11.37
CA GLY A 581 9.32 -19.04 10.53
C GLY A 581 10.02 -17.75 10.97
N GLY A 582 11.09 -17.84 11.76
CA GLY A 582 11.96 -16.67 12.02
C GLY A 582 12.58 -16.13 10.74
N MET A 583 12.84 -14.82 10.68
CA MET A 583 13.31 -14.12 9.47
C MET A 583 14.48 -14.82 8.75
N GLY A 584 15.49 -15.26 9.50
CA GLY A 584 16.63 -16.00 8.95
C GLY A 584 16.23 -17.32 8.28
N SER A 585 15.40 -18.13 8.92
CA SER A 585 14.94 -19.40 8.37
C SER A 585 14.05 -19.21 7.13
N THR A 586 13.11 -18.26 7.19
CA THR A 586 12.21 -17.97 6.05
C THR A 586 13.01 -17.51 4.84
N ARG A 587 14.06 -16.70 5.06
CA ARG A 587 14.98 -16.29 4.02
C ARG A 587 15.78 -17.47 3.46
N GLU A 588 16.33 -18.34 4.32
CA GLU A 588 17.12 -19.49 3.87
C GLU A 588 16.30 -20.45 3.00
N THR A 589 15.03 -20.66 3.36
CA THR A 589 14.00 -21.37 2.59
C THR A 589 13.82 -20.75 1.19
N GLY A 590 13.59 -19.43 1.14
CA GLY A 590 13.40 -18.69 -0.11
C GLY A 590 14.64 -18.71 -1.02
N LEU A 591 15.84 -18.52 -0.45
CA LEU A 591 17.10 -18.53 -1.19
C LEU A 591 17.39 -19.89 -1.84
N ARG A 592 17.06 -20.99 -1.16
CA ARG A 592 17.39 -22.36 -1.61
C ARG A 592 16.25 -23.05 -2.34
N GLY A 593 15.11 -22.38 -2.48
CA GLY A 593 13.95 -22.90 -3.20
C GLY A 593 13.35 -24.16 -2.55
N VAL A 594 13.41 -24.23 -1.23
CA VAL A 594 12.82 -25.31 -0.42
C VAL A 594 11.46 -24.83 0.07
N PRO A 595 10.38 -25.63 -0.01
CA PRO A 595 9.10 -25.25 0.60
C PRO A 595 9.16 -25.41 2.13
N GLY A 596 8.27 -24.71 2.83
CA GLY A 596 8.23 -24.69 4.30
C GLY A 596 6.92 -25.19 4.92
N LEU A 597 7.02 -25.80 6.10
CA LEU A 597 5.89 -25.90 7.03
C LEU A 597 6.23 -25.01 8.22
N PHE A 598 5.53 -23.88 8.33
CA PHE A 598 5.85 -22.81 9.25
C PHE A 598 5.02 -22.96 10.53
N ILE A 599 5.68 -23.06 11.68
CA ILE A 599 5.07 -23.27 13.00
C ILE A 599 5.45 -22.10 13.92
N PRO A 600 4.77 -20.94 13.81
CA PRO A 600 5.18 -19.74 14.52
C PRO A 600 5.11 -19.90 16.03
N ILE A 601 6.17 -19.48 16.73
CA ILE A 601 6.25 -19.54 18.18
C ILE A 601 5.98 -18.17 18.80
N PHE A 602 6.65 -17.11 18.33
CA PHE A 602 6.56 -15.77 18.95
C PHE A 602 7.03 -14.60 18.04
N PHE A 603 6.74 -13.36 18.45
CA PHE A 603 7.11 -12.08 17.78
C PHE A 603 6.76 -12.00 16.30
N ASP A 604 7.76 -11.88 15.42
CA ASP A 604 7.64 -11.66 13.97
C ASP A 604 7.28 -12.94 13.20
N GLN A 605 7.45 -14.10 13.84
CA GLN A 605 7.26 -15.42 13.23
C GLN A 605 5.85 -15.62 12.64
N PRO A 606 4.74 -15.22 13.30
CA PRO A 606 3.40 -15.32 12.73
C PRO A 606 3.29 -14.57 11.40
N ARG A 607 3.79 -13.33 11.34
CA ARG A 607 3.77 -12.51 10.14
C ARG A 607 4.62 -13.11 9.03
N ASN A 608 5.85 -13.50 9.34
CA ASN A 608 6.75 -14.11 8.36
C ASN A 608 6.16 -15.39 7.76
N ALA A 609 5.56 -16.25 8.60
CA ALA A 609 4.89 -17.47 8.18
C ALA A 609 3.66 -17.18 7.31
N GLY A 610 2.82 -16.22 7.71
CA GLY A 610 1.68 -15.76 6.92
C GLY A 610 2.09 -15.22 5.56
N MET A 611 3.17 -14.44 5.50
CA MET A 611 3.75 -13.96 4.24
C MET A 611 4.32 -15.09 3.38
N ALA A 612 4.95 -16.09 3.98
CA ALA A 612 5.46 -17.25 3.25
C ALA A 612 4.30 -18.08 2.64
N GLU A 613 3.22 -18.29 3.39
CA GLU A 613 2.01 -18.95 2.90
C GLU A 613 1.30 -18.14 1.81
N PHE A 614 1.20 -16.81 1.97
CA PHE A 614 0.66 -15.90 0.96
C PHE A 614 1.36 -16.05 -0.40
N ASN A 615 2.69 -16.11 -0.37
CA ASN A 615 3.54 -16.31 -1.55
C ASN A 615 3.55 -17.78 -2.03
N GLY A 616 2.78 -18.65 -1.39
CA GLY A 616 2.70 -20.06 -1.70
C GLY A 616 4.03 -20.78 -1.55
N LEU A 617 4.85 -20.40 -0.57
CA LEU A 617 6.11 -21.07 -0.24
C LEU A 617 5.90 -22.26 0.71
N GLY A 618 4.68 -22.42 1.22
CA GLY A 618 4.37 -23.45 2.20
C GLY A 618 3.05 -23.21 2.91
N ARG A 619 2.92 -23.81 4.09
CA ARG A 619 1.73 -23.70 4.95
C ARG A 619 2.07 -23.26 6.36
N VAL A 620 1.14 -22.53 6.99
CA VAL A 620 1.22 -22.21 8.43
C VAL A 620 0.53 -23.31 9.24
N TYR A 621 1.14 -23.72 10.35
CA TYR A 621 0.61 -24.71 11.27
C TYR A 621 0.64 -24.20 12.70
N ASP A 622 -0.46 -24.41 13.42
CA ASP A 622 -0.60 -23.96 14.80
C ASP A 622 0.24 -24.83 15.74
N LYS A 623 1.15 -24.20 16.49
CA LYS A 623 1.98 -24.89 17.48
C LYS A 623 1.17 -25.63 18.55
N PHE A 624 -0.03 -25.14 18.89
CA PHE A 624 -0.89 -25.81 19.87
C PHE A 624 -1.50 -27.10 19.35
N ALA A 625 -1.53 -27.29 18.02
CA ALA A 625 -2.02 -28.51 17.38
C ALA A 625 -0.94 -29.59 17.22
N LEU A 626 0.32 -29.35 17.63
CA LEU A 626 1.44 -30.30 17.45
C LEU A 626 1.24 -31.68 18.09
N HIS A 627 0.31 -31.81 19.04
CA HIS A 627 -0.06 -33.10 19.64
C HIS A 627 -0.87 -33.99 18.69
N ASP A 628 -1.53 -33.41 17.68
CA ASP A 628 -2.34 -34.09 16.67
C ASP A 628 -1.47 -34.56 15.50
N ASP A 629 -1.01 -35.81 15.60
CA ASP A 629 -0.13 -36.42 14.61
C ASP A 629 -0.80 -36.63 13.24
N LEU A 630 -2.12 -36.84 13.21
CA LEU A 630 -2.87 -37.00 11.96
C LEU A 630 -2.94 -35.68 11.20
N LYS A 631 -3.32 -34.60 11.88
CA LYS A 631 -3.39 -33.27 11.28
C LYS A 631 -2.01 -32.80 10.80
N LEU A 632 -0.96 -33.03 11.61
CA LEU A 632 0.42 -32.70 11.18
C LEU A 632 0.84 -33.51 9.95
N SER A 633 0.52 -34.81 9.91
CA SER A 633 0.85 -35.66 8.76
C SER A 633 0.12 -35.25 7.48
N VAL A 634 -1.16 -34.87 7.57
CA VAL A 634 -1.92 -34.37 6.42
C VAL A 634 -1.27 -33.11 5.85
N MET A 635 -0.87 -32.17 6.72
CA MET A 635 -0.23 -30.92 6.29
C MET A 635 1.17 -31.16 5.68
N ILE A 636 1.96 -32.08 6.25
CA ILE A 636 3.25 -32.49 5.65
C ILE A 636 3.02 -33.06 4.24
N ARG A 637 2.04 -33.94 4.06
CA ARG A 637 1.69 -34.49 2.73
C ARG A 637 1.25 -33.41 1.77
N GLU A 638 0.39 -32.49 2.21
CA GLU A 638 -0.06 -31.38 1.36
C GLU A 638 1.11 -30.59 0.78
N VAL A 639 2.08 -30.21 1.62
CA VAL A 639 3.23 -29.42 1.18
C VAL A 639 4.17 -30.22 0.28
N LEU A 640 4.35 -31.51 0.54
CA LEU A 640 5.21 -32.39 -0.26
C LEU A 640 4.62 -32.72 -1.63
N ASP A 641 3.32 -33.02 -1.69
CA ASP A 641 2.68 -33.58 -2.88
C ASP A 641 2.13 -32.47 -3.80
N ASN A 642 1.81 -31.29 -3.26
CA ASN A 642 1.39 -30.14 -4.06
C ASN A 642 2.59 -29.39 -4.64
N LYS A 643 2.85 -29.60 -5.94
CA LYS A 643 3.99 -29.01 -6.67
C LYS A 643 4.06 -27.47 -6.59
N LYS A 644 2.93 -26.78 -6.40
CA LYS A 644 2.86 -25.31 -6.30
C LYS A 644 3.88 -24.77 -5.29
N TYR A 645 4.03 -25.42 -4.13
CA TYR A 645 4.93 -24.94 -3.09
C TYR A 645 6.40 -24.99 -3.53
N ARG A 646 6.82 -26.11 -4.13
CA ARG A 646 8.19 -26.27 -4.64
C ARG A 646 8.46 -25.36 -5.82
N GLU A 647 7.52 -25.23 -6.75
CA GLU A 647 7.63 -24.36 -7.93
C GLU A 647 7.76 -22.90 -7.53
N ASN A 648 6.93 -22.42 -6.60
CA ASN A 648 6.98 -21.05 -6.08
C ASN A 648 8.28 -20.78 -5.30
N ALA A 649 8.72 -21.72 -4.45
CA ALA A 649 9.99 -21.58 -3.75
C ALA A 649 11.18 -21.49 -4.73
N GLN A 650 11.22 -22.35 -5.75
CA GLN A 650 12.25 -22.31 -6.79
C GLN A 650 12.17 -21.03 -7.64
N ARG A 651 10.96 -20.54 -7.93
CA ARG A 651 10.77 -19.26 -8.63
C ARG A 651 11.35 -18.11 -7.81
N LEU A 652 11.01 -18.02 -6.53
CA LEU A 652 11.55 -17.01 -5.63
C LEU A 652 13.08 -17.09 -5.56
N SER A 653 13.65 -18.28 -5.35
CA SER A 653 15.11 -18.51 -5.36
C SER A 653 15.78 -17.96 -6.62
N LYS A 654 15.22 -18.25 -7.81
CA LYS A 654 15.72 -17.73 -9.10
C LYS A 654 15.63 -16.21 -9.20
N MET A 655 14.57 -15.60 -8.65
CA MET A 655 14.43 -14.14 -8.60
C MET A 655 15.45 -13.50 -7.66
N LEU A 656 15.67 -14.09 -6.48
CA LEU A 656 16.67 -13.63 -5.51
C LEU A 656 18.08 -13.71 -6.09
N ALA A 657 18.42 -14.78 -6.80
CA ALA A 657 19.72 -14.95 -7.44
C ALA A 657 19.98 -13.97 -8.60
N LYS A 658 18.92 -13.37 -9.18
CA LYS A 658 19.00 -12.42 -10.31
C LYS A 658 18.78 -10.97 -9.90
N LYS A 659 18.87 -10.65 -8.60
CA LYS A 659 18.77 -9.27 -8.14
C LYS A 659 19.85 -8.39 -8.78
N PRO A 660 19.52 -7.13 -9.15
CA PRO A 660 20.47 -6.24 -9.82
C PRO A 660 21.60 -5.77 -8.91
N PHE A 661 21.36 -5.73 -7.59
CA PHE A 661 22.33 -5.30 -6.59
C PHE A 661 22.34 -6.27 -5.42
N THR A 662 23.53 -6.53 -4.90
CA THR A 662 23.69 -7.28 -3.65
C THR A 662 23.50 -6.35 -2.45
N SER A 663 23.12 -6.92 -1.29
CA SER A 663 23.01 -6.14 -0.05
C SER A 663 24.38 -5.68 0.45
N LYS A 664 25.47 -6.37 0.10
CA LYS A 664 26.83 -5.87 0.38
C LYS A 664 27.09 -4.56 -0.37
N GLU A 665 26.80 -4.52 -1.67
CA GLU A 665 26.97 -3.30 -2.47
C GLU A 665 26.05 -2.18 -2.01
N LEU A 666 24.78 -2.48 -1.72
CA LEU A 666 23.84 -1.50 -1.18
C LEU A 666 24.33 -0.95 0.16
N LEU A 667 24.75 -1.81 1.09
CA LEU A 667 25.25 -1.39 2.39
C LEU A 667 26.43 -0.42 2.26
N ILE A 668 27.47 -0.82 1.52
CA ILE A 668 28.71 -0.05 1.40
C ILE A 668 28.39 1.33 0.80
N LYS A 669 27.70 1.38 -0.35
CA LYS A 669 27.40 2.64 -1.04
C LYS A 669 26.56 3.60 -0.20
N HIS A 670 25.56 3.11 0.54
CA HIS A 670 24.72 3.97 1.37
C HIS A 670 25.45 4.43 2.63
N VAL A 671 26.32 3.60 3.20
CA VAL A 671 27.14 3.97 4.36
C VAL A 671 28.18 5.01 3.96
N GLU A 672 28.88 4.82 2.84
CA GLU A 672 29.84 5.79 2.31
C GLU A 672 29.17 7.13 1.96
N PHE A 673 28.01 7.09 1.29
CA PHE A 673 27.24 8.31 1.00
C PHE A 673 26.82 9.04 2.28
N ALA A 674 26.35 8.31 3.30
CA ALA A 674 26.00 8.91 4.59
C ALA A 674 27.25 9.46 5.31
N ALA A 675 28.39 8.78 5.23
CA ALA A 675 29.65 9.24 5.78
C ALA A 675 30.12 10.54 5.12
N GLU A 676 29.93 10.68 3.82
CA GLU A 676 30.33 11.86 3.06
C GLU A 676 29.39 13.05 3.27
N PHE A 677 28.07 12.83 3.18
CA PHE A 677 27.08 13.92 3.13
C PHE A 677 26.22 14.08 4.37
N GLY A 678 26.20 13.10 5.28
CA GLY A 678 25.29 13.11 6.41
C GLY A 678 23.82 12.86 6.02
N PRO A 679 22.86 13.20 6.90
CA PRO A 679 21.44 13.06 6.58
C PRO A 679 20.98 14.09 5.54
N SER A 680 20.20 13.65 4.55
CA SER A 680 19.66 14.50 3.49
C SER A 680 18.24 14.96 3.79
N ALA A 681 18.01 16.29 3.79
CA ALA A 681 16.68 16.87 3.91
C ALA A 681 15.75 16.47 2.75
N ALA A 682 16.30 16.19 1.56
CA ALA A 682 15.52 15.74 0.41
C ALA A 682 14.94 14.32 0.59
N LEU A 683 15.57 13.50 1.43
CA LEU A 683 15.11 12.15 1.73
C LEU A 683 14.18 12.09 2.95
N ARG A 684 14.18 13.12 3.81
CA ARG A 684 13.33 13.22 5.02
C ARG A 684 11.92 13.69 4.64
N PRO A 685 10.87 12.85 4.82
CA PRO A 685 9.51 13.25 4.46
C PRO A 685 9.02 14.43 5.31
N GLN A 686 8.35 15.40 4.69
CA GLN A 686 7.73 16.54 5.39
C GLN A 686 6.60 16.11 6.33
N SER A 687 6.02 14.92 6.13
CA SER A 687 5.03 14.36 7.04
C SER A 687 5.53 14.20 8.48
N VAL A 688 6.85 14.12 8.68
CA VAL A 688 7.44 14.02 10.03
C VAL A 688 7.40 15.35 10.78
N ASP A 689 7.31 16.47 10.06
CA ASP A 689 7.19 17.81 10.65
C ASP A 689 5.73 18.27 10.82
N MET A 690 4.76 17.44 10.41
CA MET A 690 3.33 17.72 10.50
C MET A 690 2.71 17.19 11.79
N ASN A 691 1.75 17.92 12.34
CA ASN A 691 0.93 17.40 13.44
C ASN A 691 -0.19 16.46 12.92
N PHE A 692 -0.88 15.78 13.84
CA PHE A 692 -1.96 14.83 13.50
C PHE A 692 -3.10 15.46 12.69
N VAL A 693 -3.44 16.73 12.92
CA VAL A 693 -4.53 17.43 12.22
C VAL A 693 -4.12 17.68 10.76
N GLU A 694 -2.92 18.21 10.55
CA GLU A 694 -2.36 18.50 9.22
C GLU A 694 -2.14 17.23 8.40
N TYR A 695 -1.51 16.21 8.99
CA TYR A 695 -1.21 14.94 8.31
C TYR A 695 -2.47 14.25 7.78
N HIS A 696 -3.59 14.33 8.52
CA HIS A 696 -4.87 13.75 8.13
C HIS A 696 -5.84 14.73 7.46
N ASN A 697 -5.41 15.97 7.18
CA ASN A 697 -6.24 17.05 6.59
C ASN A 697 -7.57 17.27 7.33
N LEU A 698 -7.58 17.10 8.65
CA LEU A 698 -8.80 17.25 9.45
C LEU A 698 -9.26 18.71 9.51
N ASP A 699 -8.32 19.64 9.46
CA ASP A 699 -8.57 21.08 9.30
C ASP A 699 -9.35 21.39 8.00
N LEU A 700 -8.95 20.81 6.87
CA LEU A 700 -9.67 20.95 5.60
C LEU A 700 -11.08 20.36 5.68
N PHE A 701 -11.23 19.19 6.31
CA PHE A 701 -12.53 18.58 6.55
C PHE A 701 -13.44 19.49 7.41
N PHE A 702 -12.91 20.06 8.49
CA PHE A 702 -13.66 20.98 9.34
C PHE A 702 -14.02 22.28 8.61
N ILE A 703 -13.13 22.82 7.77
CA ILE A 703 -13.42 23.98 6.91
C ILE A 703 -14.55 23.65 5.93
N PHE A 704 -14.49 22.50 5.25
CA PHE A 704 -15.52 22.07 4.32
C PHE A 704 -16.88 21.88 5.02
N LEU A 705 -16.89 21.25 6.19
CA LEU A 705 -18.10 21.08 7.01
C LEU A 705 -18.66 22.43 7.47
N PHE A 706 -17.79 23.35 7.89
CA PHE A 706 -18.17 24.71 8.28
C PHE A 706 -18.79 25.49 7.10
N ILE A 707 -18.16 25.48 5.93
CA ILE A 707 -18.69 26.17 4.74
C ILE A 707 -20.03 25.57 4.32
N SER A 708 -20.14 24.24 4.31
CA SER A 708 -21.38 23.54 3.94
C SER A 708 -22.52 23.90 4.89
N THR A 709 -22.26 23.87 6.21
CA THR A 709 -23.26 24.26 7.21
C THR A 709 -23.60 25.74 7.14
N ALA A 710 -22.62 26.63 7.03
CA ALA A 710 -22.83 28.08 6.89
C ALA A 710 -23.64 28.42 5.63
N SER A 711 -23.38 27.75 4.50
CA SER A 711 -24.13 27.93 3.25
C SER A 711 -25.61 27.53 3.41
N LEU A 712 -25.89 26.43 4.12
CA LEU A 712 -27.25 26.00 4.42
C LEU A 712 -27.99 27.02 5.32
N TYR A 713 -27.33 27.52 6.36
CA TYR A 713 -27.89 28.56 7.24
C TYR A 713 -28.10 29.88 6.50
N PHE A 714 -27.15 30.30 5.66
CA PHE A 714 -27.24 31.52 4.87
C PHE A 714 -28.42 31.45 3.88
N SER A 715 -28.56 30.34 3.15
CA SER A 715 -29.67 30.10 2.21
C SER A 715 -31.04 30.15 2.91
N LEU A 716 -31.13 29.62 4.13
CA LEU A 716 -32.34 29.69 4.93
C LEU A 716 -32.67 31.14 5.33
N ILE A 717 -31.70 31.86 5.89
CA ILE A 717 -31.90 33.24 6.37
C ILE A 717 -32.22 34.19 5.21
N ILE A 718 -31.49 34.09 4.10
CA ILE A 718 -31.72 34.95 2.93
C ILE A 718 -33.09 34.67 2.31
N GLY A 719 -33.54 33.40 2.26
CA GLY A 719 -34.89 33.05 1.83
C GLY A 719 -35.96 33.70 2.69
N LEU A 720 -35.82 33.65 4.02
CA LEU A 720 -36.75 34.31 4.95
C LEU A 720 -36.77 35.84 4.74
N ILE A 721 -35.60 36.46 4.60
CA ILE A 721 -35.48 37.93 4.41
C ILE A 721 -36.07 38.36 3.07
N LEU A 722 -35.73 37.69 1.96
CA LEU A 722 -36.19 38.06 0.63
C LEU A 722 -37.71 37.93 0.50
N ASN A 723 -38.31 36.88 1.08
CA ASN A 723 -39.75 36.74 1.11
C ASN A 723 -40.44 37.77 2.02
N ALA A 724 -39.84 38.10 3.17
CA ALA A 724 -40.38 39.17 4.03
C ALA A 724 -40.31 40.54 3.34
N LEU A 725 -39.21 40.83 2.64
CA LEU A 725 -39.03 42.02 1.83
C LEU A 725 -40.05 42.04 0.67
N LEU A 726 -40.27 40.91 0.01
CA LEU A 726 -41.28 40.79 -1.04
C LEU A 726 -42.67 41.17 -0.52
N ILE A 727 -43.08 40.66 0.65
CA ILE A 727 -44.34 41.04 1.30
C ILE A 727 -44.37 42.55 1.60
N TYR A 728 -43.29 43.10 2.15
CA TYR A 728 -43.20 44.53 2.44
C TYR A 728 -43.36 45.40 1.17
N VAL A 729 -42.64 45.07 0.11
CA VAL A 729 -42.69 45.79 -1.18
C VAL A 729 -44.07 45.71 -1.80
N ILE A 730 -44.67 44.51 -1.81
CA ILE A 730 -46.03 44.31 -2.32
C ILE A 730 -47.01 45.20 -1.54
N ARG A 731 -46.93 45.21 -0.21
CA ARG A 731 -47.84 46.01 0.64
C ARG A 731 -47.64 47.51 0.45
N ARG A 732 -46.39 47.98 0.39
CA ARG A 732 -46.05 49.41 0.39
C ARG A 732 -46.16 50.07 -0.99
N PHE A 733 -45.73 49.40 -2.05
CA PHE A 733 -45.52 50.02 -3.36
C PHE A 733 -46.44 49.50 -4.49
N SER A 734 -47.12 48.36 -4.31
CA SER A 734 -48.04 47.85 -5.34
C SER A 734 -49.30 48.70 -5.44
N LYS A 735 -49.61 49.17 -6.67
CA LYS A 735 -50.86 49.90 -6.98
C LYS A 735 -52.09 49.01 -6.74
N SER A 736 -53.22 49.63 -6.37
CA SER A 736 -54.51 48.94 -6.15
C SER A 736 -55.04 48.25 -7.42
N SER A 737 -54.62 48.70 -8.60
CA SER A 737 -54.98 48.11 -9.90
C SER A 737 -54.43 46.70 -10.14
N VAL A 738 -53.47 46.24 -9.34
CA VAL A 738 -52.92 44.86 -9.41
C VAL A 738 -53.91 43.84 -8.82
N GLY A 739 -54.88 44.29 -8.02
CA GLY A 739 -56.00 43.48 -7.54
C GLY A 739 -55.59 42.17 -6.86
N THR A 740 -56.23 41.08 -7.24
CA THR A 740 -56.10 39.73 -6.65
C THR A 740 -54.71 39.10 -6.81
N TYR A 741 -53.95 39.52 -7.82
CA TYR A 741 -52.58 39.03 -8.04
C TYR A 741 -51.64 39.42 -6.89
N LYS A 742 -51.90 40.60 -6.29
CA LYS A 742 -51.19 41.09 -5.11
C LYS A 742 -51.33 40.12 -3.95
N THR A 743 -52.56 39.71 -3.66
CA THR A 743 -52.89 38.75 -2.59
C THR A 743 -52.25 37.39 -2.84
N LEU A 744 -52.24 36.93 -4.10
CA LEU A 744 -51.60 35.67 -4.47
C LEU A 744 -50.09 35.69 -4.18
N LEU A 745 -49.38 36.74 -4.58
CA LEU A 745 -47.94 36.87 -4.32
C LEU A 745 -47.60 36.99 -2.82
N GLU A 746 -48.44 37.67 -2.02
CA GLU A 746 -48.28 37.71 -0.55
C GLU A 746 -48.46 36.31 0.07
N ILE A 747 -49.42 35.51 -0.42
CA ILE A 747 -49.63 34.14 0.03
C ILE A 747 -48.43 33.25 -0.29
N PHE A 748 -47.86 33.35 -1.49
CA PHE A 748 -46.65 32.61 -1.87
C PHE A 748 -45.48 32.90 -0.94
N ALA A 749 -45.17 34.18 -0.74
CA ALA A 749 -44.04 34.59 0.09
C ALA A 749 -44.24 34.19 1.57
N ALA A 750 -45.47 34.34 2.09
CA ALA A 750 -45.80 33.93 3.46
C ALA A 750 -45.72 32.41 3.63
N PHE A 751 -46.15 31.65 2.61
CA PHE A 751 -46.11 30.21 2.64
C PHE A 751 -44.68 29.66 2.51
N ASP A 752 -43.81 30.30 1.72
CA ASP A 752 -42.40 29.94 1.63
C ASP A 752 -41.64 30.20 2.94
N ILE A 753 -41.97 31.29 3.65
CA ILE A 753 -41.49 31.55 5.02
C ILE A 753 -41.96 30.46 5.98
N PHE A 754 -43.26 30.11 5.92
CA PHE A 754 -43.84 29.06 6.75
C PHE A 754 -43.17 27.71 6.51
N LEU A 755 -42.99 27.30 5.25
CA LEU A 755 -42.29 26.07 4.89
C LEU A 755 -40.83 26.08 5.33
N SER A 756 -40.14 27.20 5.20
CA SER A 756 -38.75 27.34 5.67
C SER A 756 -38.63 27.14 7.18
N ILE A 757 -39.57 27.70 7.96
CA ILE A 757 -39.65 27.49 9.41
C ILE A 757 -40.02 26.04 9.72
N LEU A 758 -41.05 25.51 9.05
CA LEU A 758 -41.52 24.14 9.24
C LEU A 758 -40.43 23.13 8.91
N HIS A 759 -39.65 23.33 7.86
CA HIS A 759 -38.51 22.49 7.49
C HIS A 759 -37.41 22.51 8.56
N LYS A 760 -37.13 23.68 9.16
CA LYS A 760 -36.18 23.80 10.27
C LYS A 760 -36.67 23.11 11.54
N VAL A 761 -37.97 23.20 11.83
CA VAL A 761 -38.61 22.58 12.99
C VAL A 761 -38.75 21.07 12.81
N ALA A 762 -39.12 20.60 11.61
CA ALA A 762 -39.39 19.20 11.34
C ALA A 762 -38.12 18.36 11.08
N LYS A 763 -37.02 19.00 10.63
CA LYS A 763 -35.75 18.34 10.23
C LYS A 763 -35.99 17.03 9.46
N PRO A 764 -36.66 17.10 8.29
CA PRO A 764 -37.02 15.90 7.55
C PRO A 764 -35.76 15.18 7.04
N GLY A 765 -35.63 13.90 7.35
CA GLY A 765 -34.71 12.95 6.74
C GLY A 765 -35.40 12.19 5.61
N ALA A 766 -34.73 12.09 4.46
CA ALA A 766 -35.17 11.26 3.36
C ALA A 766 -34.57 9.86 3.48
N ILE A 767 -35.38 8.83 3.26
CA ILE A 767 -34.98 7.43 3.25
C ILE A 767 -35.34 6.86 1.89
N ILE A 768 -34.37 6.26 1.20
CA ILE A 768 -34.59 5.61 -0.10
C ILE A 768 -34.34 4.11 0.09
N VAL A 769 -35.36 3.30 -0.18
CA VAL A 769 -35.28 1.84 -0.12
C VAL A 769 -35.77 1.26 -1.43
N GLY A 770 -34.86 0.75 -2.26
CA GLY A 770 -35.20 0.30 -3.62
C GLY A 770 -35.74 1.45 -4.47
N THR A 771 -36.97 1.33 -4.95
CA THR A 771 -37.71 2.38 -5.68
C THR A 771 -38.59 3.25 -4.76
N THR A 772 -38.63 2.96 -3.46
CA THR A 772 -39.50 3.67 -2.51
C THR A 772 -38.79 4.85 -1.87
N PHE A 773 -39.43 6.02 -1.93
CA PHE A 773 -39.00 7.24 -1.24
C PHE A 773 -39.85 7.44 0.03
N GLY A 774 -39.20 7.54 1.18
CA GLY A 774 -39.80 7.82 2.49
C GLY A 774 -39.26 9.11 3.11
N CYS A 775 -40.08 9.77 3.93
CA CYS A 775 -39.71 10.96 4.70
C CYS A 775 -39.99 10.72 6.18
N VAL A 776 -39.05 11.09 7.06
CA VAL A 776 -39.17 10.95 8.53
C VAL A 776 -38.65 12.22 9.19
N THR A 777 -39.27 12.68 10.27
CA THR A 777 -38.79 13.85 11.02
C THR A 777 -37.71 13.46 12.02
N ASN A 778 -36.54 14.10 11.95
CA ASN A 778 -35.38 13.80 12.81
C ASN A 778 -35.26 14.85 13.93
N THR A 779 -36.23 14.84 14.84
CA THR A 779 -36.25 15.69 16.04
C THR A 779 -36.57 14.88 17.27
N PRO A 780 -36.27 15.36 18.49
CA PRO A 780 -36.65 14.65 19.73
C PRO A 780 -38.16 14.40 19.87
N LEU A 781 -38.98 15.07 19.07
CA LEU A 781 -40.43 14.90 18.98
C LEU A 781 -40.77 14.11 17.69
N GLU A 782 -40.16 12.93 17.50
CA GLU A 782 -40.46 12.07 16.36
C GLU A 782 -41.94 11.65 16.39
N SER A 783 -42.75 12.24 15.51
CA SER A 783 -44.18 11.97 15.43
C SER A 783 -44.57 11.77 13.97
N ARG A 784 -45.35 10.72 13.73
CA ARG A 784 -45.95 10.44 12.43
C ARG A 784 -46.84 11.59 11.99
N GLU A 785 -47.58 12.17 12.92
CA GLU A 785 -48.49 13.28 12.69
C GLU A 785 -47.70 14.51 12.20
N ILE A 786 -46.56 14.80 12.81
CA ILE A 786 -45.67 15.90 12.38
C ILE A 786 -45.07 15.62 11.00
N THR A 787 -44.67 14.38 10.73
CA THR A 787 -44.11 13.96 9.44
C THR A 787 -45.16 14.03 8.32
N THR A 788 -46.37 13.50 8.56
CA THR A 788 -47.50 13.59 7.64
C THR A 788 -47.88 15.05 7.39
N PHE A 789 -47.93 15.87 8.44
CA PHE A 789 -48.23 17.29 8.33
C PHE A 789 -47.17 18.03 7.50
N TYR A 790 -45.88 17.74 7.72
CA TYR A 790 -44.79 18.26 6.92
C TYR A 790 -44.95 17.90 5.42
N CYS A 791 -45.18 16.63 5.12
CA CYS A 791 -45.39 16.16 3.74
C CYS A 791 -46.62 16.82 3.09
N ALA A 792 -47.74 16.92 3.82
CA ALA A 792 -48.96 17.58 3.34
C ALA A 792 -48.75 19.10 3.10
N CYS A 793 -47.91 19.76 3.89
CA CYS A 793 -47.59 21.17 3.62
C CYS A 793 -46.73 21.34 2.35
N PHE A 794 -45.93 20.34 2.00
CA PHE A 794 -45.01 20.40 0.86
C PHE A 794 -45.69 20.22 -0.51
N THR A 795 -46.95 19.79 -0.56
CA THR A 795 -47.74 19.69 -1.81
C THR A 795 -48.34 21.04 -2.23
N ILE A 796 -48.56 21.95 -1.28
CA ILE A 796 -49.17 23.27 -1.50
C ILE A 796 -48.41 24.16 -2.52
N PRO A 797 -47.07 24.23 -2.54
CA PRO A 797 -46.35 25.04 -3.53
C PRO A 797 -46.67 24.63 -4.97
N PHE A 798 -46.88 23.34 -5.24
CA PHE A 798 -47.30 22.86 -6.56
C PHE A 798 -48.70 23.35 -6.93
N ALA A 799 -49.65 23.29 -5.99
CA ALA A 799 -51.00 23.82 -6.20
C ALA A 799 -50.98 25.34 -6.43
N LEU A 800 -50.22 26.08 -5.62
CA LEU A 800 -50.06 27.52 -5.76
C LEU A 800 -49.42 27.88 -7.11
N MET A 801 -48.38 27.16 -7.56
CA MET A 801 -47.73 27.38 -8.86
C MET A 801 -48.70 27.16 -10.03
N ASN A 802 -49.50 26.09 -9.99
CA ASN A 802 -50.55 25.85 -10.99
C ASN A 802 -51.60 26.97 -11.00
N ILE A 803 -52.03 27.43 -9.82
CA ILE A 803 -52.95 28.56 -9.66
C ILE A 803 -52.34 29.84 -10.24
N HIS A 804 -51.06 30.10 -10.02
CA HIS A 804 -50.35 31.25 -10.56
C HIS A 804 -50.27 31.21 -12.08
N PHE A 805 -49.99 30.03 -12.65
CA PHE A 805 -50.02 29.82 -14.09
C PHE A 805 -51.42 30.05 -14.68
N LEU A 806 -52.46 29.46 -14.07
CA LEU A 806 -53.85 29.64 -14.49
C LEU A 806 -54.30 31.11 -14.39
N TYR A 807 -53.90 31.79 -13.31
CA TYR A 807 -54.16 33.22 -13.13
C TYR A 807 -53.55 34.05 -14.26
N ARG A 808 -52.26 33.82 -14.58
CA ARG A 808 -51.58 34.51 -15.69
C ARG A 808 -52.19 34.18 -17.05
N PHE A 809 -52.51 32.91 -17.29
CA PHE A 809 -53.13 32.47 -18.54
C PHE A 809 -54.51 33.13 -18.74
N TRP A 810 -55.37 33.14 -17.72
CA TRP A 810 -56.69 33.79 -17.82
C TRP A 810 -56.63 35.31 -17.83
N CYS A 811 -55.59 35.94 -17.26
CA CYS A 811 -55.34 37.38 -17.46
C CYS A 811 -55.19 37.74 -18.94
N ILE A 812 -54.59 36.85 -19.74
CA ILE A 812 -54.38 37.08 -21.18
C ILE A 812 -55.59 36.57 -21.98
N ARG A 813 -56.07 35.36 -21.69
CA ARG A 813 -57.02 34.65 -22.55
C ARG A 813 -58.50 34.99 -22.26
N SER A 814 -58.85 35.19 -20.99
CA SER A 814 -60.25 35.32 -20.53
C SER A 814 -60.34 36.12 -19.20
N PRO A 815 -60.19 37.45 -19.22
CA PRO A 815 -60.10 38.29 -18.01
C PRO A 815 -61.33 38.22 -17.08
N GLN A 816 -62.51 37.92 -17.63
CA GLN A 816 -63.75 37.74 -16.88
C GLN A 816 -63.69 36.61 -15.84
N LEU A 817 -62.79 35.64 -16.04
CA LEU A 817 -62.60 34.52 -15.11
C LEU A 817 -61.72 34.89 -13.91
N ILE A 818 -61.00 36.02 -13.94
CA ILE A 818 -60.14 36.48 -12.83
C ILE A 818 -60.97 36.77 -11.58
N ALA A 819 -62.22 37.24 -11.74
CA ALA A 819 -63.11 37.54 -10.63
C ALA A 819 -63.33 36.33 -9.68
N ARG A 820 -63.22 35.11 -10.19
CA ARG A 820 -63.33 33.86 -9.40
C ARG A 820 -62.20 33.69 -8.39
N PHE A 821 -61.02 34.23 -8.65
CA PHE A 821 -59.90 34.21 -7.70
C PHE A 821 -60.11 35.14 -6.51
N SER A 822 -61.08 36.06 -6.58
CA SER A 822 -61.37 37.04 -5.53
C SER A 822 -62.52 36.60 -4.61
N ASP A 823 -63.12 35.44 -4.89
CA ASP A 823 -64.19 34.87 -4.06
C ASP A 823 -63.58 34.29 -2.78
N TYR A 824 -64.14 34.66 -1.62
CA TYR A 824 -63.72 34.14 -0.32
C TYR A 824 -63.83 32.61 -0.26
N LYS A 825 -64.77 32.02 -1.01
CA LYS A 825 -64.93 30.56 -1.11
C LYS A 825 -63.74 29.91 -1.81
N PHE A 826 -63.21 30.55 -2.84
CA PHE A 826 -62.06 30.05 -3.59
C PHE A 826 -60.77 30.17 -2.76
N VAL A 827 -60.58 31.29 -2.05
CA VAL A 827 -59.45 31.49 -1.12
C VAL A 827 -59.50 30.51 0.05
N ALA A 828 -60.68 30.29 0.64
CA ALA A 828 -60.89 29.31 1.70
C ALA A 828 -60.63 27.88 1.21
N MET A 829 -61.03 27.53 -0.01
CA MET A 829 -60.76 26.22 -0.61
C MET A 829 -59.25 25.96 -0.75
N ILE A 830 -58.46 26.95 -1.19
CA ILE A 830 -57.00 26.82 -1.29
C ILE A 830 -56.37 26.64 0.11
N ALA A 831 -56.82 27.42 1.10
CA ALA A 831 -56.32 27.32 2.48
C ALA A 831 -56.71 25.99 3.17
N MET A 832 -57.84 25.39 2.77
CA MET A 832 -58.33 24.11 3.29
C MET A 832 -57.77 22.89 2.55
N PHE A 833 -57.13 23.07 1.40
CA PHE A 833 -56.53 21.99 0.61
C PHE A 833 -55.59 21.06 1.42
N PRO A 834 -54.63 21.56 2.23
CA PRO A 834 -53.80 20.69 3.06
C PRO A 834 -54.56 19.95 4.15
N ILE A 835 -55.63 20.54 4.68
CA ILE A 835 -56.51 19.88 5.65
C ILE A 835 -57.28 18.77 4.94
N GLY A 836 -57.76 19.02 3.73
CA GLY A 836 -58.41 18.03 2.89
C GLY A 836 -57.48 16.87 2.53
N GLU A 837 -56.24 17.14 2.14
CA GLU A 837 -55.25 16.11 1.81
C GLU A 837 -54.81 15.31 3.04
N PHE A 838 -54.60 15.98 4.19
CA PHE A 838 -54.35 15.34 5.48
C PHE A 838 -55.52 14.44 5.91
N VAL A 839 -56.75 14.93 5.78
CA VAL A 839 -57.97 14.18 6.11
C VAL A 839 -58.18 13.03 5.13
N VAL A 840 -58.00 13.21 3.82
CA VAL A 840 -58.10 12.15 2.81
C VAL A 840 -57.06 11.08 3.08
N THR A 841 -55.82 11.45 3.39
CA THR A 841 -54.75 10.51 3.73
C THR A 841 -55.08 9.70 5.00
N GLU A 842 -55.61 10.34 6.04
CA GLU A 842 -56.06 9.64 7.26
C GLU A 842 -57.37 8.84 7.06
N TYR A 843 -58.22 9.26 6.12
CA TYR A 843 -59.46 8.57 5.74
C TYR A 843 -59.18 7.33 4.89
N GLU A 844 -58.31 7.41 3.88
CA GLU A 844 -57.85 6.25 3.10
C GLU A 844 -57.19 5.18 3.98
N LYS A 845 -56.52 5.62 5.06
CA LYS A 845 -55.99 4.79 6.15
C LYS A 845 -57.07 4.06 6.95
N LYS A 846 -58.19 4.73 7.25
CA LYS A 846 -59.30 4.17 8.02
C LYS A 846 -60.13 3.15 7.22
N TYR A 847 -60.12 3.26 5.88
CA TYR A 847 -60.99 2.46 5.00
C TYR A 847 -60.24 1.56 4.00
N GLY A 848 -58.91 1.47 4.05
CA GLY A 848 -58.13 0.34 3.52
C GLY A 848 -57.93 0.27 2.00
N ARG A 849 -57.78 1.41 1.30
CA ARG A 849 -57.33 1.41 -0.11
C ARG A 849 -55.81 1.62 -0.19
N MET A 850 -55.11 0.80 -0.98
CA MET A 850 -53.68 0.97 -1.24
C MET A 850 -53.42 2.17 -2.16
N LEU A 851 -52.55 3.08 -1.71
CA LEU A 851 -51.88 4.07 -2.55
C LEU A 851 -50.94 3.32 -3.52
N LYS A 852 -51.26 3.34 -4.83
CA LYS A 852 -50.42 2.68 -5.85
C LYS A 852 -49.16 3.47 -6.21
N ASP A 853 -49.17 4.80 -6.08
CA ASP A 853 -48.00 5.67 -6.22
C ASP A 853 -48.16 6.90 -5.32
N GLY A 854 -47.43 6.97 -4.21
CA GLY A 854 -47.54 8.05 -3.24
C GLY A 854 -46.48 8.00 -2.13
N TRP A 855 -46.29 9.12 -1.45
CA TRP A 855 -45.33 9.27 -0.35
C TRP A 855 -45.67 8.32 0.80
N ILE A 856 -44.73 7.42 1.15
CA ILE A 856 -44.92 6.53 2.30
C ILE A 856 -44.41 7.22 3.56
N VAL A 857 -45.34 7.56 4.46
CA VAL A 857 -45.01 8.04 5.81
C VAL A 857 -44.81 6.82 6.72
N MET A 858 -43.56 6.51 7.05
CA MET A 858 -43.22 5.35 7.87
C MET A 858 -43.49 5.60 9.36
N ASN A 859 -43.84 4.53 10.09
CA ASN A 859 -44.07 4.55 11.53
C ASN A 859 -42.85 3.99 12.28
N TYR A 860 -42.44 4.68 13.36
CA TYR A 860 -41.56 4.25 14.47
C TYR A 860 -40.36 3.33 14.17
N TRP A 861 -39.16 3.80 14.50
CA TRP A 861 -37.98 2.96 14.76
C TRP A 861 -37.55 3.11 16.23
N VAL A 862 -37.93 2.16 17.08
CA VAL A 862 -37.26 1.86 18.36
C VAL A 862 -37.19 0.33 18.38
N SER A 863 -36.04 -0.33 18.36
CA SER A 863 -34.91 -0.20 19.28
C SER A 863 -33.63 -0.81 18.71
N LYS A 864 -32.48 -0.36 19.20
CA LYS A 864 -31.21 -1.10 19.34
C LYS A 864 -30.89 -2.12 18.23
N GLY A 865 -30.19 -1.64 17.21
CA GLY A 865 -29.20 -2.41 16.45
C GLY A 865 -29.63 -3.80 15.99
N GLU A 866 -30.51 -3.89 15.00
CA GLU A 866 -30.49 -4.97 14.01
C GLU A 866 -31.34 -4.58 12.80
N LEU A 867 -30.75 -4.63 11.61
CA LEU A 867 -31.43 -4.48 10.33
C LEU A 867 -32.25 -5.76 10.06
N MET A 868 -33.57 -5.67 10.13
CA MET A 868 -34.46 -6.72 9.62
C MET A 868 -35.14 -6.26 8.34
N PHE A 869 -34.52 -6.62 7.20
CA PHE A 869 -35.23 -6.74 5.94
C PHE A 869 -35.91 -8.12 5.93
N ALA A 870 -37.24 -8.16 6.02
CA ALA A 870 -37.99 -9.31 5.52
C ALA A 870 -38.34 -9.03 4.05
N PRO A 871 -37.93 -9.87 3.10
CA PRO A 871 -38.42 -9.77 1.74
C PRO A 871 -39.80 -10.45 1.63
N TYR A 872 -40.56 -10.06 0.60
CA TYR A 872 -41.55 -10.88 -0.13
C TYR A 872 -43.06 -10.80 0.23
N PRO A 873 -43.93 -11.24 -0.72
CA PRO A 873 -45.24 -10.65 -0.98
C PRO A 873 -46.36 -11.52 -0.41
N GLU A 874 -47.58 -11.00 -0.53
CA GLU A 874 -48.86 -11.69 -0.37
C GLU A 874 -49.22 -12.24 1.02
N THR A 875 -50.18 -11.54 1.64
CA THR A 875 -51.14 -12.00 2.65
C THR A 875 -50.65 -12.27 4.08
N PHE A 876 -51.55 -11.98 5.03
CA PHE A 876 -51.64 -12.47 6.43
C PHE A 876 -51.24 -11.58 7.63
N ARG A 877 -52.29 -11.19 8.38
CA ARG A 877 -52.47 -11.34 9.84
C ARG A 877 -51.82 -12.63 10.39
N LEU A 878 -51.33 -12.79 11.62
CA LEU A 878 -51.11 -11.98 12.83
C LEU A 878 -50.43 -12.92 13.86
N LEU A 879 -49.93 -12.33 14.96
CA LEU A 879 -49.67 -12.89 16.31
C LEU A 879 -48.20 -13.11 16.72
N THR A 880 -47.76 -12.18 17.57
CA THR A 880 -46.63 -12.25 18.48
C THR A 880 -46.90 -13.19 19.65
N HIS A 881 -45.82 -13.76 20.22
CA HIS A 881 -45.83 -14.62 21.41
C HIS A 881 -46.63 -13.97 22.54
N ASN A 882 -47.73 -14.63 22.90
CA ASN A 882 -48.93 -14.14 23.58
C ASN A 882 -48.76 -13.36 24.89
N ASP A 883 -49.73 -12.45 25.08
CA ASP A 883 -50.35 -12.03 26.33
C ASP A 883 -49.45 -11.50 27.48
N LYS A 884 -49.57 -10.17 27.69
CA LYS A 884 -49.25 -9.40 28.91
C LYS A 884 -47.89 -9.68 29.56
N TYR A 885 -46.87 -8.94 29.18
CA TYR A 885 -46.31 -7.77 29.91
C TYR A 885 -45.08 -7.24 29.19
#